data_AF-A0A927CJR0-F1
#
_entry.id   AF-A0A927CJR0-F1
#
_cell.length_a   1.000
_cell.length_b   1.000
_cell.length_c   1.000
_cell.angle_alpha   90.00
_cell.angle_beta   90.00
_cell.angle_gamma   90.00
#
_symmetry.space_group_name_H-M   'P 1'
#
loop_
_entity.id
_entity.type
_entity.pdbx_description
1 polymer ?
#
loop_
_entity_poly.entity_id
_entity_poly.type
_entity_poly.pdbx_seq_one_letter_code
_entity_poly.pdbx_strand_id
1 'polypeptide(L)'
;MKDKQLYMIGNAHLDPVWLWQWQEGFQETKATFRSALDRMSESDDFIFTSSSAAMYEWVENNDPAMFEEIKQRVKEGRWHIVGGWWIQPDCNIPSGESFVRQGLYGQRYFKEKLGVTAKVGYNVDSFGHNSMLPQILKKSGMDYYVMMRPMPNEKALPGRLFWWQSDDGSKVLTFRIMYEYLSWGKDLEKHVRRCLGEFKEPVNDLMLFYGVGNHGGGPTKENIASIRRLNGEPDLPKLVFATPDKYFHDMENKGLEFPVVHDDLQHHASGCYAAHSGVKQWNRQAENKLAAAEKYSALAYWLTGQPYPKEFDRAWKNVLFNQFHDILAGTSLEPAYQDAAYLYGEAMAIADRSLNYAVQSISWNIGIEQDERTTPIVAFNPHAWQSRVNVELEIGGIKPSAVLLDDQGNAVPFQTVKSQAAARGRFRLSFMADLPSMGYRVYKLLKESDSVKAVGEPIKAGDHTLENGRFRLEFDPVSGGIKSLYDKKAEHEVFKGEGARPVVIEDTSDTWSHDVLHFNKAVGGFRAKKVHRVEHGPVKSVIRVVSEYGSSKLIQDFAMYPDKDKIDVQVTVDWRESFKMLKLIFPMNVVFSKQTYEIPYGTIEREHNGEEEPGQSWVDYTGLVQDKNTIYGMSLINDAKYSYSIHNKELALTVLRSPIYAHHVPYEPDPEGEYSFIDQGIQRFQYTLLPHEGTWEDAGTVRCAAEVNCKPAAIIESYHEGKLPQTDSYASVDKDNIVISAIKKAEDNDDLILRCYETSKKATTAEIRLPKWDRSVTAAFKPSEIKTFRIPRNAARPIKETNMLEWDEA
;
A
#
# COMPACT_ATOMS: atom_id res chain seq x y z
N MET A 1 4.57 45.25 -10.94
CA MET A 1 5.06 44.05 -11.66
C MET A 1 6.56 43.89 -11.62
N LYS A 2 7.35 44.98 -11.70
CA LYS A 2 8.83 44.91 -11.71
C LYS A 2 9.48 44.21 -10.51
N ASP A 3 8.85 44.22 -9.34
CA ASP A 3 9.36 43.56 -8.13
C ASP A 3 8.89 42.09 -8.01
N LYS A 4 8.14 41.58 -8.99
CA LYS A 4 7.64 40.19 -9.04
C LYS A 4 8.43 39.36 -10.03
N GLN A 5 8.58 38.06 -9.76
CA GLN A 5 9.33 37.13 -10.60
C GLN A 5 8.56 35.83 -10.85
N LEU A 6 8.61 35.35 -12.10
CA LEU A 6 8.22 33.98 -12.46
C LEU A 6 9.48 33.17 -12.78
N TYR A 7 9.64 32.08 -12.04
CA TYR A 7 10.67 31.08 -12.24
C TYR A 7 10.13 30.10 -13.28
N MET A 8 10.63 30.21 -14.50
CA MET A 8 10.17 29.42 -15.64
C MET A 8 10.84 28.04 -15.57
N ILE A 9 10.05 27.03 -15.20
CA ILE A 9 10.51 25.64 -15.02
C ILE A 9 10.23 24.85 -16.30
N GLY A 10 11.30 24.48 -17.01
CA GLY A 10 11.19 23.66 -18.21
C GLY A 10 10.84 22.23 -17.84
N ASN A 11 9.62 21.80 -18.12
CA ASN A 11 9.06 20.53 -17.64
C ASN A 11 8.66 19.63 -18.80
N ALA A 12 8.83 18.31 -18.61
CA ALA A 12 8.16 17.30 -19.42
C ALA A 12 7.57 16.27 -18.46
N HIS A 13 6.30 16.47 -18.09
CA HIS A 13 5.56 15.37 -17.48
C HIS A 13 5.39 14.27 -18.54
N LEU A 14 5.74 13.04 -18.19
CA LEU A 14 5.72 11.92 -19.11
C LEU A 14 5.07 10.75 -18.40
N ASP A 15 3.95 10.28 -18.94
CA ASP A 15 3.31 9.08 -18.45
C ASP A 15 3.97 7.90 -19.18
N PRO A 16 4.74 7.04 -18.49
CA PRO A 16 5.32 5.88 -19.15
C PRO A 16 4.22 4.92 -19.63
N VAL A 17 3.05 4.94 -18.98
CA VAL A 17 1.89 4.12 -19.30
C VAL A 17 0.64 4.93 -18.95
N TRP A 18 -0.28 5.05 -19.91
CA TRP A 18 -1.60 5.67 -19.70
C TRP A 18 -2.58 5.23 -20.79
N LEU A 19 -2.76 6.05 -21.84
CA LEU A 19 -3.51 5.73 -23.06
C LEU A 19 -2.63 5.00 -24.10
N TRP A 20 -1.47 4.54 -23.66
CA TRP A 20 -0.49 3.71 -24.37
C TRP A 20 0.18 2.73 -23.39
N GLN A 21 0.82 1.70 -23.95
CA GLN A 21 1.65 0.75 -23.18
C GLN A 21 3.08 1.29 -22.98
N TRP A 22 3.83 0.66 -22.07
CA TRP A 22 5.16 1.13 -21.66
C TRP A 22 6.18 1.21 -22.80
N GLN A 23 6.02 0.42 -23.87
CA GLN A 23 6.90 0.44 -25.02
C GLN A 23 6.84 1.78 -25.76
N GLU A 24 5.65 2.36 -25.88
CA GLU A 24 5.44 3.68 -26.48
C GLU A 24 5.91 4.78 -25.53
N GLY A 25 5.60 4.68 -24.23
CA GLY A 25 6.13 5.62 -23.23
C GLY A 25 7.67 5.64 -23.17
N PHE A 26 8.33 4.50 -23.42
CA PHE A 26 9.78 4.44 -23.58
C PHE A 26 10.24 5.16 -24.87
N GLN A 27 9.56 4.96 -26.00
CA GLN A 27 9.87 5.73 -27.21
C GLN A 27 9.78 7.23 -26.97
N GLU A 28 8.71 7.68 -26.32
CA GLU A 28 8.49 9.09 -25.99
C GLU A 28 9.51 9.63 -24.96
N THR A 29 9.97 8.80 -24.02
CA THR A 29 11.08 9.15 -23.11
C THR A 29 12.31 9.57 -23.91
N LYS A 30 12.71 8.75 -24.90
CA LYS A 30 13.90 9.02 -25.72
C LYS A 30 13.73 10.26 -26.58
N ALA A 31 12.57 10.39 -27.25
CA ALA A 31 12.28 11.54 -28.09
C ALA A 31 12.29 12.84 -27.28
N THR A 32 11.72 12.81 -26.08
CA THR A 32 11.71 13.94 -25.14
C THR A 32 13.12 14.32 -24.69
N PHE A 33 13.93 13.33 -24.30
CA PHE A 33 15.28 13.58 -23.81
C PHE A 33 16.19 14.12 -24.92
N ARG A 34 16.13 13.56 -26.13
CA ARG A 34 16.85 14.09 -27.29
C ARG A 34 16.42 15.52 -27.61
N SER A 35 15.11 15.79 -27.62
CA SER A 35 14.59 17.14 -27.87
C SER A 35 15.11 18.15 -26.85
N ALA A 36 15.16 17.80 -25.55
CA ALA A 36 15.71 18.66 -24.52
C ALA A 36 17.22 18.93 -24.72
N LEU A 37 18.01 17.92 -25.07
CA LEU A 37 19.44 18.08 -25.40
C LEU A 37 19.65 18.97 -26.63
N ASP A 38 18.79 18.86 -27.64
CA ASP A 38 18.83 19.74 -28.82
C ASP A 38 18.53 21.19 -28.43
N ARG A 39 17.51 21.43 -27.59
CA ARG A 39 17.24 22.78 -27.07
C ARG A 39 18.43 23.35 -26.29
N MET A 40 19.13 22.51 -25.52
CA MET A 40 20.33 22.94 -24.79
C MET A 40 21.49 23.31 -25.72
N SER A 41 21.60 22.64 -26.87
CA SER A 41 22.62 22.94 -27.88
C SER A 41 22.30 24.20 -28.70
N GLU A 42 21.02 24.56 -28.78
CA GLU A 42 20.52 25.74 -29.50
C GLU A 42 20.44 27.01 -28.62
N SER A 43 20.49 26.86 -27.30
CA SER A 43 20.20 27.94 -26.35
C SER A 43 21.00 27.77 -25.06
N ASP A 44 21.97 28.63 -24.77
CA ASP A 44 22.93 28.43 -23.65
C ASP A 44 22.34 28.57 -22.23
N ASP A 45 21.25 29.32 -22.07
CA ASP A 45 20.57 29.61 -20.80
C ASP A 45 19.38 28.67 -20.50
N PHE A 46 19.05 27.76 -21.42
CA PHE A 46 17.92 26.84 -21.24
C PHE A 46 18.24 25.78 -20.18
N ILE A 47 17.27 25.55 -19.29
CA ILE A 47 17.30 24.55 -18.22
C ILE A 47 16.10 23.62 -18.38
N PHE A 48 16.36 22.32 -18.36
CA PHE A 48 15.35 21.27 -18.39
C PHE A 48 15.27 20.57 -17.04
N THR A 49 14.06 20.28 -16.58
CA THR A 49 13.78 19.54 -15.35
C THR A 49 13.10 18.22 -15.71
N SER A 50 13.61 17.12 -15.16
CA SER A 50 13.00 15.80 -15.36
C SER A 50 13.13 14.92 -14.11
N SER A 51 12.18 13.99 -13.97
CA SER A 51 11.99 13.11 -12.81
C SER A 51 12.14 11.64 -13.20
N SER A 52 11.79 10.72 -12.30
CA SER A 52 11.66 9.27 -12.54
C SER A 52 12.95 8.57 -12.96
N ALA A 53 13.65 7.94 -12.00
CA ALA A 53 14.88 7.19 -12.28
C ALA A 53 14.70 6.07 -13.33
N ALA A 54 13.52 5.43 -13.39
CA ALA A 54 13.21 4.38 -14.37
C ALA A 54 13.44 4.83 -15.83
N MET A 55 13.08 6.07 -16.16
CA MET A 55 13.26 6.64 -17.50
C MET A 55 14.74 6.84 -17.85
N TYR A 56 15.56 7.20 -16.87
CA TYR A 56 17.00 7.30 -17.06
C TYR A 56 17.64 5.93 -17.21
N GLU A 57 17.21 4.92 -16.44
CA GLU A 57 17.73 3.55 -16.57
C GLU A 57 17.38 2.96 -17.96
N TRP A 58 16.20 3.28 -18.49
CA TRP A 58 15.84 2.96 -19.86
C TRP A 58 16.79 3.57 -20.90
N VAL A 59 17.10 4.86 -20.76
CA VAL A 59 18.02 5.55 -21.66
C VAL A 59 19.46 5.06 -21.50
N GLU A 60 19.94 4.86 -20.28
CA GLU A 60 21.26 4.27 -20.01
C GLU A 60 21.44 2.94 -20.75
N ASN A 61 20.42 2.08 -20.70
CA ASN A 61 20.48 0.75 -21.29
C ASN A 61 20.28 0.74 -22.82
N ASN A 62 19.52 1.68 -23.39
CA ASN A 62 19.18 1.68 -24.81
C ASN A 62 20.00 2.64 -25.67
N ASP A 63 20.39 3.80 -25.13
CA ASP A 63 21.23 4.79 -25.80
C ASP A 63 22.28 5.38 -24.82
N PRO A 64 23.37 4.63 -24.57
CA PRO A 64 24.42 5.06 -23.67
C PRO A 64 25.09 6.39 -24.09
N ALA A 65 25.10 6.71 -25.38
CA ALA A 65 25.70 7.96 -25.87
C ALA A 65 24.85 9.16 -25.46
N MET A 66 23.52 9.08 -25.65
CA MET A 66 22.59 10.09 -25.15
C MET A 66 22.67 10.21 -23.62
N PHE A 67 22.83 9.10 -22.90
CA PHE A 67 22.98 9.13 -21.45
C PHE A 67 24.25 9.87 -20.98
N GLU A 68 25.39 9.71 -21.67
CA GLU A 68 26.60 10.49 -21.38
C GLU A 68 26.43 11.98 -21.68
N GLU A 69 25.70 12.35 -22.75
CA GLU A 69 25.31 13.75 -22.99
C GLU A 69 24.49 14.30 -21.81
N ILE A 70 23.49 13.55 -21.33
CA ILE A 70 22.69 13.93 -20.16
C ILE A 70 23.57 14.14 -18.93
N LYS A 71 24.49 13.20 -18.63
CA LYS A 71 25.44 13.34 -17.51
C LYS A 71 26.27 14.62 -17.60
N GLN A 72 26.69 15.00 -18.80
CA GLN A 72 27.41 16.25 -19.01
C GLN A 72 26.51 17.46 -18.74
N ARG A 73 25.26 17.46 -19.22
CA ARG A 73 24.30 18.55 -18.94
C ARG A 73 23.88 18.64 -17.48
N VAL A 74 23.87 17.53 -16.74
CA VAL A 74 23.66 17.53 -15.28
C VAL A 74 24.84 18.21 -14.57
N LYS A 75 26.09 17.89 -14.94
CA LYS A 75 27.29 18.56 -14.39
C LYS A 75 27.31 20.06 -14.66
N GLU A 76 26.79 20.48 -15.82
CA GLU A 76 26.65 21.90 -16.19
C GLU A 76 25.52 22.61 -15.41
N GLY A 77 24.65 21.88 -14.70
CA GLY A 77 23.48 22.43 -14.02
C GLY A 77 22.34 22.82 -14.95
N ARG A 78 22.36 22.35 -16.21
CA ARG A 78 21.36 22.66 -17.24
C ARG A 78 20.30 21.58 -17.38
N TRP A 79 20.65 20.35 -17.00
CA TRP A 79 19.71 19.25 -16.82
C TRP A 79 19.52 19.00 -15.33
N HIS A 80 18.34 19.36 -14.81
CA HIS A 80 18.04 19.33 -13.39
C HIS A 80 17.19 18.10 -13.02
N ILE A 81 17.62 17.40 -11.98
CA ILE A 81 16.97 16.18 -11.50
C ILE A 81 16.03 16.51 -10.35
N VAL A 82 14.77 16.12 -10.49
CA VAL A 82 13.74 16.21 -9.43
C VAL A 82 13.08 14.85 -9.20
N GLY A 83 12.15 14.77 -8.26
CA GLY A 83 11.41 13.56 -7.93
C GLY A 83 12.14 12.69 -6.91
N GLY A 84 13.41 12.36 -7.16
CA GLY A 84 14.22 11.51 -6.28
C GLY A 84 13.70 10.08 -6.11
N TRP A 85 12.60 9.74 -6.79
CA TRP A 85 11.92 8.46 -6.74
C TRP A 85 12.12 7.66 -8.02
N TRP A 86 11.82 6.35 -7.94
CA TRP A 86 11.93 5.44 -9.07
C TRP A 86 10.98 5.86 -10.22
N ILE A 87 9.75 6.22 -9.87
CA ILE A 87 8.75 6.81 -10.77
C ILE A 87 7.98 7.94 -10.04
N GLN A 88 6.98 8.58 -10.68
CA GLN A 88 5.97 9.40 -10.01
C GLN A 88 4.76 8.52 -9.62
N PRO A 89 4.72 7.95 -8.40
CA PRO A 89 3.66 7.02 -8.01
C PRO A 89 2.34 7.73 -7.73
N ASP A 90 1.27 6.93 -7.64
CA ASP A 90 0.09 7.29 -6.84
C ASP A 90 0.52 7.52 -5.38
N CYS A 91 0.05 8.61 -4.76
CA CYS A 91 0.48 9.00 -3.42
C CYS A 91 -0.48 8.56 -2.30
N ASN A 92 -1.37 7.59 -2.53
CA ASN A 92 -2.35 7.09 -1.56
C ASN A 92 -2.22 5.57 -1.29
N ILE A 93 -2.13 4.77 -2.35
CA ILE A 93 -2.28 3.31 -2.35
C ILE A 93 -0.98 2.55 -2.04
N PRO A 94 0.24 2.98 -2.46
CA PRO A 94 1.45 2.25 -2.10
C PRO A 94 1.64 2.17 -0.59
N SER A 95 2.19 1.05 -0.11
CA SER A 95 2.56 0.90 1.30
C SER A 95 3.67 1.88 1.70
N GLY A 96 3.82 2.11 3.01
CA GLY A 96 4.90 2.95 3.52
C GLY A 96 6.30 2.45 3.10
N GLU A 97 6.50 1.13 3.07
CA GLU A 97 7.76 0.54 2.61
C GLU A 97 7.98 0.76 1.11
N SER A 98 6.94 0.73 0.28
CA SER A 98 7.07 1.07 -1.13
C SER A 98 7.53 2.50 -1.36
N PHE A 99 7.02 3.49 -0.61
CA PHE A 99 7.52 4.87 -0.69
C PHE A 99 8.99 4.99 -0.24
N VAL A 100 9.39 4.22 0.76
CA VAL A 100 10.81 4.09 1.13
C VAL A 100 11.61 3.55 -0.05
N ARG A 101 11.15 2.49 -0.72
CA ARG A 101 11.85 1.89 -1.86
C ARG A 101 11.88 2.80 -3.09
N GLN A 102 10.84 3.61 -3.32
CA GLN A 102 10.85 4.67 -4.33
C GLN A 102 12.07 5.58 -4.13
N GLY A 103 12.25 6.09 -2.90
CA GLY A 103 13.41 6.92 -2.53
C GLY A 103 14.74 6.18 -2.55
N LEU A 104 14.80 4.98 -1.97
CA LEU A 104 16.02 4.17 -1.88
C LEU A 104 16.62 3.92 -3.26
N TYR A 105 15.84 3.39 -4.20
CA TYR A 105 16.35 3.07 -5.54
C TYR A 105 16.51 4.32 -6.40
N GLY A 106 15.57 5.28 -6.33
CA GLY A 106 15.66 6.52 -7.10
C GLY A 106 16.89 7.36 -6.76
N GLN A 107 17.07 7.70 -5.48
CA GLN A 107 18.19 8.54 -5.03
C GLN A 107 19.54 7.85 -5.23
N ARG A 108 19.63 6.54 -4.94
CA ARG A 108 20.89 5.80 -5.12
C ARG A 108 21.26 5.68 -6.59
N TYR A 109 20.28 5.43 -7.47
CA TYR A 109 20.51 5.45 -8.92
C TYR A 109 21.05 6.80 -9.40
N PHE A 110 20.39 7.91 -9.03
CA PHE A 110 20.88 9.24 -9.42
C PHE A 110 22.27 9.54 -8.86
N LYS A 111 22.53 9.14 -7.61
CA LYS A 111 23.83 9.36 -6.99
C LYS A 111 24.93 8.57 -7.68
N GLU A 112 24.69 7.31 -7.99
CA GLU A 112 25.63 6.43 -8.66
C GLU A 112 25.92 6.89 -10.10
N LYS A 113 24.86 7.15 -10.88
CA LYS A 113 24.97 7.35 -12.32
C LYS A 113 25.23 8.80 -12.73
N LEU A 114 24.65 9.76 -11.99
CA LEU A 114 24.69 11.19 -12.32
C LEU A 114 25.48 12.01 -11.29
N GLY A 115 25.88 11.42 -10.16
CA GLY A 115 26.67 12.08 -9.11
C GLY A 115 25.88 12.99 -8.17
N VAL A 116 24.58 13.15 -8.41
CA VAL A 116 23.67 14.07 -7.71
C VAL A 116 22.49 13.34 -7.07
N THR A 117 21.83 13.97 -6.11
CA THR A 117 20.56 13.50 -5.51
C THR A 117 19.51 14.59 -5.70
N ALA A 118 18.25 14.22 -5.91
CA ALA A 118 17.18 15.21 -5.98
C ALA A 118 16.88 15.78 -4.58
N LYS A 119 16.65 17.10 -4.51
CA LYS A 119 16.20 17.79 -3.29
C LYS A 119 14.71 18.07 -3.25
N VAL A 120 14.06 17.99 -4.40
CA VAL A 120 12.63 18.26 -4.59
C VAL A 120 11.92 16.97 -4.95
N GLY A 121 11.04 16.49 -4.07
CA GLY A 121 10.05 15.48 -4.43
C GLY A 121 9.05 16.05 -5.42
N TYR A 122 8.56 15.23 -6.35
CA TYR A 122 7.90 15.73 -7.56
C TYR A 122 6.82 14.78 -8.05
N ASN A 123 5.56 15.12 -7.78
CA ASN A 123 4.38 14.39 -8.25
C ASN A 123 3.34 15.40 -8.72
N VAL A 124 3.48 15.81 -9.98
CA VAL A 124 2.65 16.89 -10.52
C VAL A 124 1.22 16.44 -10.83
N ASP A 125 1.00 15.13 -10.98
CA ASP A 125 -0.30 14.60 -11.45
C ASP A 125 -0.88 13.45 -10.59
N SER A 126 -0.36 13.22 -9.37
CA SER A 126 -0.95 12.22 -8.46
C SER A 126 -2.33 12.63 -7.97
N PHE A 127 -3.26 11.69 -7.85
CA PHE A 127 -4.67 11.93 -7.50
C PHE A 127 -4.89 11.99 -5.98
N GLY A 128 -4.20 12.93 -5.35
CA GLY A 128 -4.17 13.13 -3.90
C GLY A 128 -2.87 12.64 -3.26
N HIS A 129 -2.64 13.02 -2.01
CA HIS A 129 -1.39 12.75 -1.30
C HIS A 129 -1.59 12.52 0.21
N ASN A 130 -1.11 11.39 0.74
CA ASN A 130 -1.22 11.07 2.17
C ASN A 130 -0.35 11.97 3.08
N SER A 131 -0.80 12.21 4.31
CA SER A 131 -0.16 13.13 5.27
C SER A 131 1.19 12.68 5.84
N MET A 132 1.62 11.44 5.58
CA MET A 132 2.93 10.93 6.03
C MET A 132 4.07 11.20 5.04
N LEU A 133 3.77 11.67 3.83
CA LEU A 133 4.79 11.95 2.82
C LEU A 133 5.86 12.97 3.26
N PRO A 134 5.58 14.07 3.99
CA PRO A 134 6.62 14.98 4.46
C PRO A 134 7.76 14.28 5.20
N GLN A 135 7.45 13.36 6.11
CA GLN A 135 8.46 12.57 6.81
C GLN A 135 9.25 11.66 5.86
N ILE A 136 8.57 10.96 4.95
CA ILE A 136 9.20 10.04 4.00
C ILE A 136 10.14 10.81 3.05
N LEU A 137 9.68 11.94 2.50
CA LEU A 137 10.46 12.82 1.63
C LEU A 137 11.71 13.33 2.37
N LYS A 138 11.52 13.90 3.57
CA LYS A 138 12.61 14.43 4.39
C LYS A 138 13.67 13.39 4.71
N LYS A 139 13.24 12.20 5.17
CA LYS A 139 14.14 11.08 5.51
C LYS A 139 14.69 10.36 4.27
N SER A 140 14.21 10.69 3.07
CA SER A 140 14.76 10.31 1.76
C SER A 140 15.63 11.43 1.13
N GLY A 141 16.02 12.44 1.92
CA GLY A 141 16.94 13.50 1.50
C GLY A 141 16.33 14.62 0.66
N MET A 142 15.00 14.71 0.61
CA MET A 142 14.25 15.75 -0.12
C MET A 142 13.61 16.72 0.87
N ASP A 143 13.99 17.99 0.75
CA ASP A 143 13.57 19.07 1.65
C ASP A 143 12.34 19.82 1.13
N TYR A 144 12.02 19.62 -0.15
CA TYR A 144 11.01 20.36 -0.89
C TYR A 144 10.07 19.41 -1.64
N TYR A 145 8.88 19.91 -1.98
CA TYR A 145 7.89 19.15 -2.72
C TYR A 145 7.13 20.00 -3.74
N VAL A 146 6.88 19.44 -4.92
CA VAL A 146 6.05 20.06 -5.96
C VAL A 146 4.90 19.12 -6.31
N MET A 147 3.69 19.65 -6.24
CA MET A 147 2.46 18.96 -6.65
C MET A 147 1.53 19.91 -7.40
N MET A 148 0.55 19.39 -8.15
CA MET A 148 -0.56 20.21 -8.67
C MET A 148 -1.88 19.91 -7.98
N ARG A 149 -2.20 18.62 -7.84
CA ARG A 149 -3.48 18.14 -7.36
C ARG A 149 -3.46 17.90 -5.85
N PRO A 150 -4.58 18.05 -5.14
CA PRO A 150 -5.87 18.59 -5.60
C PRO A 150 -5.77 20.05 -6.07
N MET A 151 -6.80 20.61 -6.71
CA MET A 151 -6.96 22.01 -7.17
C MET A 151 -7.74 22.87 -6.15
N PRO A 152 -7.66 24.22 -6.20
CA PRO A 152 -8.22 25.07 -5.13
C PRO A 152 -9.72 24.87 -4.83
N ASN A 153 -10.51 24.43 -5.81
CA ASN A 153 -11.92 24.05 -5.66
C ASN A 153 -12.11 22.70 -4.95
N GLU A 154 -11.09 21.87 -4.92
CA GLU A 154 -11.10 20.55 -4.29
C GLU A 154 -10.50 20.60 -2.87
N LYS A 155 -9.35 21.26 -2.71
CA LYS A 155 -8.75 21.54 -1.40
C LYS A 155 -8.31 22.99 -1.27
N ALA A 156 -8.92 23.69 -0.33
CA ALA A 156 -8.47 25.00 0.09
C ALA A 156 -7.13 24.88 0.82
N LEU A 157 -6.12 25.61 0.36
CA LEU A 157 -4.81 25.71 0.98
C LEU A 157 -4.50 27.18 1.27
N PRO A 158 -3.69 27.49 2.30
CA PRO A 158 -3.42 28.86 2.72
C PRO A 158 -2.65 29.68 1.68
N GLY A 159 -1.99 29.03 0.73
CA GLY A 159 -1.28 29.66 -0.36
C GLY A 159 -0.70 28.63 -1.33
N ARG A 160 0.07 29.12 -2.31
CA ARG A 160 0.82 28.27 -3.25
C ARG A 160 2.06 27.66 -2.61
N LEU A 161 2.65 28.34 -1.62
CA LEU A 161 3.84 27.93 -0.89
C LEU A 161 3.53 27.78 0.60
N PHE A 162 3.81 26.61 1.17
CA PHE A 162 3.49 26.29 2.57
C PHE A 162 4.40 25.17 3.09
N TRP A 163 4.58 25.10 4.41
CA TRP A 163 5.19 23.94 5.06
C TRP A 163 4.16 22.82 5.14
N TRP A 164 4.40 21.68 4.49
CA TRP A 164 3.58 20.49 4.68
C TRP A 164 4.21 19.62 5.77
N GLN A 165 3.43 19.25 6.78
CA GLN A 165 3.92 18.61 7.99
C GLN A 165 3.24 17.27 8.28
N SER A 166 4.03 16.27 8.67
CA SER A 166 3.57 14.97 9.21
C SER A 166 3.48 14.98 10.74
N ASP A 167 2.82 13.98 11.31
CA ASP A 167 2.59 13.84 12.76
C ASP A 167 3.86 13.79 13.63
N ASP A 168 5.00 13.36 13.08
CA ASP A 168 6.29 13.33 13.79
C ASP A 168 6.95 14.72 13.87
N GLY A 169 6.35 15.71 13.22
CA GLY A 169 6.81 17.09 13.09
C GLY A 169 7.72 17.34 11.89
N SER A 170 8.09 16.31 11.11
CA SER A 170 8.84 16.48 9.87
C SER A 170 8.05 17.34 8.89
N LYS A 171 8.75 18.25 8.21
CA LYS A 171 8.14 19.17 7.25
C LYS A 171 8.98 19.32 5.99
N VAL A 172 8.30 19.51 4.86
CA VAL A 172 8.88 19.86 3.56
C VAL A 172 8.22 21.12 3.00
N LEU A 173 9.00 22.02 2.39
CA LEU A 173 8.44 23.24 1.80
C LEU A 173 7.79 22.85 0.48
N THR A 174 6.48 23.08 0.37
CA THR A 174 5.65 22.56 -0.71
C THR A 174 5.14 23.68 -1.59
N PHE A 175 5.26 23.51 -2.90
CA PHE A 175 4.67 24.39 -3.90
C PHE A 175 3.55 23.68 -4.68
N ARG A 176 2.36 24.27 -4.68
CA ARG A 176 1.23 23.84 -5.52
C ARG A 176 1.24 24.57 -6.85
N ILE A 177 1.40 23.84 -7.94
CA ILE A 177 1.44 24.33 -9.31
C ILE A 177 0.17 25.16 -9.62
N MET A 178 0.35 26.25 -10.37
CA MET A 178 -0.74 27.12 -10.80
C MET A 178 -1.33 26.59 -12.10
N TYR A 179 -2.62 26.27 -12.08
CA TYR A 179 -3.45 25.93 -13.25
C TYR A 179 -3.00 24.71 -14.08
N GLU A 180 -1.78 24.72 -14.63
CA GLU A 180 -1.26 23.78 -15.61
C GLU A 180 0.23 23.51 -15.33
N TYR A 181 0.67 22.25 -15.37
CA TYR A 181 2.11 21.88 -15.30
C TYR A 181 2.77 21.80 -16.69
N LEU A 182 2.03 22.15 -17.76
CA LEU A 182 2.45 22.18 -19.16
C LEU A 182 1.94 23.44 -19.83
N SER A 183 2.67 23.94 -20.81
CA SER A 183 2.26 25.11 -21.60
C SER A 183 3.00 25.11 -22.93
N TRP A 184 2.24 24.94 -24.00
CA TRP A 184 2.74 24.96 -25.36
C TRP A 184 3.19 26.37 -25.76
N GLY A 185 4.08 26.46 -26.76
CA GLY A 185 4.73 27.72 -27.16
C GLY A 185 3.75 28.88 -27.40
N LYS A 186 2.71 28.63 -28.19
CA LYS A 186 1.64 29.58 -28.52
C LYS A 186 0.74 29.97 -27.33
N ASP A 187 0.60 29.11 -26.33
CA ASP A 187 -0.32 29.30 -25.20
C ASP A 187 0.38 29.89 -23.97
N LEU A 188 1.72 29.95 -23.98
CA LEU A 188 2.53 30.38 -22.85
C LEU A 188 2.21 31.80 -22.38
N GLU A 189 2.01 32.76 -23.29
CA GLU A 189 1.68 34.14 -22.91
C GLU A 189 0.33 34.21 -22.18
N LYS A 190 -0.67 33.46 -22.66
CA LYS A 190 -1.98 33.37 -22.01
C LYS A 190 -1.84 32.78 -20.61
N HIS A 191 -1.03 31.74 -20.44
CA HIS A 191 -0.79 31.15 -19.12
C HIS A 191 -0.04 32.12 -18.18
N VAL A 192 1.03 32.77 -18.64
CA VAL A 192 1.75 33.80 -17.86
C VAL A 192 0.79 34.89 -17.38
N ARG A 193 -0.07 35.40 -18.26
CA ARG A 193 -1.05 36.43 -17.93
C ARG A 193 -2.11 35.94 -16.94
N ARG A 194 -2.56 34.68 -17.06
CA ARG A 194 -3.48 34.04 -16.11
C ARG A 194 -2.87 33.95 -14.70
N CYS A 195 -1.58 33.61 -14.60
CA CYS A 195 -0.86 33.46 -13.33
C CYS A 195 -0.61 34.78 -12.59
N LEU A 196 -0.79 35.95 -13.23
CA LEU A 196 -0.54 37.24 -12.58
C LEU A 196 -1.46 37.49 -11.37
N GLY A 197 -2.66 36.91 -11.37
CA GLY A 197 -3.60 36.99 -10.26
C GLY A 197 -3.22 36.14 -9.04
N GLU A 198 -2.24 35.23 -9.17
CA GLU A 198 -1.84 34.32 -8.10
C GLU A 198 -0.80 34.92 -7.14
N PHE A 199 -0.15 36.03 -7.53
CA PHE A 199 0.80 36.72 -6.67
C PHE A 199 0.07 37.31 -5.45
N LYS A 200 0.45 36.85 -4.26
CA LYS A 200 -0.08 37.30 -2.97
C LYS A 200 1.06 37.70 -2.05
N GLU A 201 1.05 38.93 -1.56
CA GLU A 201 2.00 39.38 -0.55
C GLU A 201 2.00 38.44 0.67
N PRO A 202 3.17 38.12 1.25
CA PRO A 202 4.51 38.63 0.92
C PRO A 202 5.25 37.83 -0.18
N VAL A 203 4.60 36.85 -0.82
CA VAL A 203 5.22 35.98 -1.83
C VAL A 203 5.05 36.57 -3.23
N ASN A 204 6.09 37.27 -3.69
CA ASN A 204 6.15 37.92 -5.00
C ASN A 204 6.88 37.09 -6.08
N ASP A 205 7.11 35.82 -5.80
CA ASP A 205 7.89 34.91 -6.63
C ASP A 205 7.16 33.58 -6.75
N LEU A 206 6.93 33.11 -7.97
CA LEU A 206 6.19 31.88 -8.22
C LEU A 206 6.89 31.05 -9.30
N MET A 207 6.74 29.72 -9.24
CA MET A 207 7.15 28.83 -10.33
C MET A 207 6.05 28.71 -11.38
N LEU A 208 6.41 28.80 -12.66
CA LEU A 208 5.52 28.54 -13.79
C LEU A 208 6.15 27.47 -14.69
N PHE A 209 5.40 26.41 -14.93
CA PHE A 209 5.87 25.23 -15.66
C PHE A 209 5.49 25.34 -17.13
N TYR A 210 6.43 25.00 -18.03
CA TYR A 210 6.21 25.07 -19.48
C TYR A 210 6.82 23.86 -20.18
N GLY A 211 6.22 23.48 -21.32
CA GLY A 211 6.53 22.22 -22.02
C GLY A 211 5.29 21.61 -22.66
N VAL A 212 5.46 20.49 -23.35
CA VAL A 212 4.39 19.81 -24.10
C VAL A 212 3.71 18.72 -23.24
N GLY A 213 4.48 17.71 -22.81
CA GLY A 213 4.14 16.70 -21.80
C GLY A 213 3.01 15.70 -22.11
N ASN A 214 2.65 14.93 -21.07
CA ASN A 214 1.77 13.76 -20.98
C ASN A 214 2.22 12.60 -21.90
N HIS A 215 2.19 12.80 -23.22
CA HIS A 215 2.68 11.85 -24.22
C HIS A 215 4.03 12.27 -24.83
N GLY A 216 4.96 12.71 -24.01
CA GLY A 216 6.26 13.20 -24.50
C GLY A 216 6.25 14.63 -24.99
N GLY A 217 7.45 15.10 -25.34
CA GLY A 217 7.69 16.49 -25.72
C GLY A 217 8.05 17.37 -24.52
N GLY A 218 9.27 17.89 -24.54
CA GLY A 218 9.73 18.89 -23.57
C GLY A 218 9.46 20.33 -24.03
N PRO A 219 10.08 21.31 -23.37
CA PRO A 219 10.12 22.68 -23.81
C PRO A 219 10.46 22.85 -25.30
N THR A 220 9.67 23.65 -26.01
CA THR A 220 9.85 23.90 -27.45
C THR A 220 10.75 25.11 -27.73
N LYS A 221 11.25 25.25 -28.97
CA LYS A 221 11.94 26.48 -29.41
C LYS A 221 11.05 27.73 -29.25
N GLU A 222 9.77 27.57 -29.56
CA GLU A 222 8.76 28.62 -29.42
C GLU A 222 8.57 29.01 -27.95
N ASN A 223 8.55 28.06 -27.00
CA ASN A 223 8.52 28.39 -25.58
C ASN A 223 9.70 29.28 -25.18
N ILE A 224 10.93 28.89 -25.54
CA ILE A 224 12.15 29.63 -25.18
C ILE A 224 12.11 31.05 -25.77
N ALA A 225 11.71 31.17 -27.05
CA ALA A 225 11.57 32.46 -27.71
C ALA A 225 10.47 33.33 -27.07
N SER A 226 9.32 32.74 -26.72
CA SER A 226 8.23 33.43 -26.03
C SER A 226 8.66 33.93 -24.65
N ILE A 227 9.36 33.12 -23.86
CA ILE A 227 9.88 33.54 -22.53
C ILE A 227 10.79 34.75 -22.68
N ARG A 228 11.71 34.73 -23.64
CA ARG A 228 12.62 35.86 -23.89
C ARG A 228 11.88 37.11 -24.37
N ARG A 229 10.90 36.96 -25.26
CA ARG A 229 10.09 38.07 -25.76
C ARG A 229 9.28 38.72 -24.64
N LEU A 230 8.61 37.90 -23.82
CA LEU A 230 7.79 38.36 -22.70
C LEU A 230 8.64 38.97 -21.57
N ASN A 231 9.87 38.47 -21.39
CA ASN A 231 10.84 39.01 -20.45
C ASN A 231 11.35 40.37 -20.93
N GLY A 232 10.69 41.44 -20.51
CA GLY A 232 10.97 42.80 -20.94
C GLY A 232 9.71 43.65 -21.11
N GLU A 233 8.54 43.01 -21.17
CA GLU A 233 7.25 43.69 -21.22
C GLU A 233 6.96 44.42 -19.90
N PRO A 234 6.56 45.71 -19.92
CA PRO A 234 6.40 46.52 -18.70
C PRO A 234 5.31 46.03 -17.74
N ASP A 235 4.31 45.32 -18.26
CA ASP A 235 3.14 44.81 -17.53
C ASP A 235 3.33 43.37 -17.02
N LEU A 236 4.46 42.73 -17.32
CA LEU A 236 4.79 41.36 -16.90
C LEU A 236 5.84 41.34 -15.77
N PRO A 237 5.85 40.28 -14.94
CA PRO A 237 6.93 40.06 -13.97
C PRO A 237 8.24 39.73 -14.70
N LYS A 238 9.35 39.68 -13.97
CA LYS A 238 10.60 39.15 -14.53
C LYS A 238 10.44 37.66 -14.79
N LEU A 239 10.74 37.19 -16.00
CA LEU A 239 10.69 35.76 -16.35
C LEU A 239 12.13 35.22 -16.41
N VAL A 240 12.42 34.20 -15.62
CA VAL A 240 13.79 33.65 -15.49
C VAL A 240 13.77 32.14 -15.67
N PHE A 241 14.56 31.61 -16.60
CA PHE A 241 14.81 30.17 -16.67
C PHE A 241 15.47 29.72 -15.37
N ALA A 242 14.86 28.76 -14.67
CA ALA A 242 15.30 28.34 -13.36
C ALA A 242 14.97 26.87 -13.07
N THR A 243 15.49 26.39 -11.95
CA THR A 243 15.16 25.08 -11.37
C THR A 243 14.22 25.25 -10.18
N PRO A 244 13.45 24.21 -9.82
CA PRO A 244 12.71 24.20 -8.56
C PRO A 244 13.62 24.41 -7.34
N ASP A 245 14.81 23.79 -7.30
CA ASP A 245 15.79 23.98 -6.23
C ASP A 245 16.15 25.46 -6.05
N LYS A 246 16.39 26.18 -7.16
CA LYS A 246 16.71 27.61 -7.10
C LYS A 246 15.54 28.40 -6.50
N TYR A 247 14.30 28.10 -6.89
CA TYR A 247 13.13 28.77 -6.34
C TYR A 247 13.04 28.57 -4.83
N PHE A 248 13.11 27.33 -4.34
CA PHE A 248 12.99 27.05 -2.91
C PHE A 248 14.13 27.68 -2.10
N HIS A 249 15.38 27.57 -2.55
CA HIS A 249 16.51 28.26 -1.90
C HIS A 249 16.32 29.78 -1.85
N ASP A 250 15.87 30.40 -2.95
CA ASP A 250 15.60 31.84 -2.98
C ASP A 250 14.45 32.22 -2.02
N MET A 251 13.44 31.36 -1.85
CA MET A 251 12.33 31.60 -0.91
C MET A 251 12.75 31.47 0.56
N GLU A 252 13.56 30.48 0.90
CA GLU A 252 14.09 30.33 2.26
C GLU A 252 15.02 31.49 2.65
N ASN A 253 15.84 31.96 1.70
CA ASN A 253 16.75 33.10 1.91
C ASN A 253 16.04 34.44 2.12
N LYS A 254 14.74 34.54 1.82
CA LYS A 254 13.93 35.76 2.09
C LYS A 254 13.51 35.90 3.54
N GLY A 255 13.66 34.85 4.37
CA GLY A 255 13.26 34.89 5.78
C GLY A 255 11.76 35.09 5.98
N LEU A 256 10.93 34.67 5.01
CA LEU A 256 9.48 34.73 5.11
C LEU A 256 8.94 33.62 6.01
N GLU A 257 7.87 33.91 6.74
CA GLU A 257 7.11 32.89 7.45
C GLU A 257 6.05 32.28 6.53
N PHE A 258 6.10 30.96 6.35
CA PHE A 258 5.12 30.22 5.54
C PHE A 258 4.12 29.49 6.45
N PRO A 259 2.83 29.43 6.06
CA PRO A 259 1.83 28.70 6.80
C PRO A 259 2.15 27.20 6.84
N VAL A 260 1.69 26.53 7.89
CA VAL A 260 1.80 25.06 8.03
C VAL A 260 0.48 24.42 7.64
N VAL A 261 0.54 23.41 6.78
CA VAL A 261 -0.56 22.49 6.49
C VAL A 261 -0.22 21.15 7.13
N HIS A 262 -1.05 20.72 8.07
CA HIS A 262 -0.94 19.42 8.76
C HIS A 262 -2.22 18.63 8.47
N ASP A 263 -2.27 18.07 7.26
CA ASP A 263 -3.40 17.31 6.74
C ASP A 263 -2.93 16.49 5.53
N ASP A 264 -3.75 15.54 5.06
CA ASP A 264 -3.55 14.96 3.73
C ASP A 264 -3.98 15.97 2.65
N LEU A 265 -3.61 15.73 1.38
CA LEU A 265 -3.95 16.62 0.26
C LEU A 265 -4.92 15.88 -0.66
N GLN A 266 -6.21 15.92 -0.32
CA GLN A 266 -7.33 15.29 -1.05
C GLN A 266 -8.40 16.33 -1.46
N HIS A 267 -9.30 16.11 -2.44
CA HIS A 267 -9.51 14.95 -3.34
C HIS A 267 -9.38 15.39 -4.80
N HIS A 268 -9.14 14.49 -5.76
CA HIS A 268 -9.20 14.85 -7.19
C HIS A 268 -10.07 13.89 -8.01
N ALA A 269 -9.75 12.59 -7.97
CA ALA A 269 -10.39 11.57 -8.80
C ALA A 269 -10.76 10.37 -7.93
N SER A 270 -11.81 10.50 -7.11
CA SER A 270 -12.14 9.51 -6.08
C SER A 270 -12.54 8.14 -6.62
N GLY A 271 -12.89 8.05 -7.90
CA GLY A 271 -13.11 6.78 -8.58
C GLY A 271 -11.85 5.90 -8.66
N CYS A 272 -10.66 6.51 -8.63
CA CYS A 272 -9.36 5.83 -8.78
C CYS A 272 -9.03 4.90 -7.60
N TYR A 273 -9.61 5.13 -6.42
CA TYR A 273 -9.37 4.30 -5.23
C TYR A 273 -9.91 2.88 -5.42
N ALA A 274 -10.92 2.71 -6.28
CA ALA A 274 -11.61 1.44 -6.52
C ALA A 274 -11.53 0.92 -7.96
N ALA A 275 -11.15 1.75 -8.94
CA ALA A 275 -11.05 1.33 -10.33
C ALA A 275 -10.00 0.21 -10.49
N HIS A 276 -10.34 -0.87 -11.18
CA HIS A 276 -9.44 -2.00 -11.45
C HIS A 276 -8.91 -2.68 -10.17
N SER A 277 -9.77 -3.44 -9.51
CA SER A 277 -9.46 -4.31 -8.37
C SER A 277 -8.18 -5.16 -8.52
N GLY A 278 -7.91 -5.69 -9.72
CA GLY A 278 -6.75 -6.56 -9.97
C GLY A 278 -5.41 -5.91 -9.61
N VAL A 279 -5.09 -4.75 -10.18
CA VAL A 279 -3.83 -4.01 -9.93
C VAL A 279 -3.66 -3.62 -8.46
N LYS A 280 -4.74 -3.21 -7.78
CA LYS A 280 -4.74 -2.93 -6.33
C LYS A 280 -4.37 -4.16 -5.52
N GLN A 281 -4.97 -5.30 -5.85
CA GLN A 281 -4.70 -6.57 -5.17
C GLN A 281 -3.27 -7.06 -5.43
N TRP A 282 -2.81 -7.02 -6.68
CA TRP A 282 -1.46 -7.46 -7.04
C TRP A 282 -0.39 -6.59 -6.37
N ASN A 283 -0.60 -5.27 -6.28
CA ASN A 283 0.28 -4.39 -5.51
C ASN A 283 0.39 -4.85 -4.05
N ARG A 284 -0.74 -5.00 -3.34
CA ARG A 284 -0.72 -5.40 -1.92
C ARG A 284 -0.05 -6.75 -1.72
N GLN A 285 -0.33 -7.71 -2.59
CA GLN A 285 0.26 -9.05 -2.53
C GLN A 285 1.77 -9.01 -2.77
N ALA A 286 2.23 -8.28 -3.78
CA ALA A 286 3.65 -8.18 -4.11
C ALA A 286 4.44 -7.50 -2.99
N GLU A 287 3.93 -6.40 -2.42
CA GLU A 287 4.54 -5.70 -1.29
C GLU A 287 4.71 -6.62 -0.07
N ASN A 288 3.65 -7.32 0.34
CA ASN A 288 3.69 -8.21 1.50
C ASN A 288 4.58 -9.45 1.26
N LYS A 289 4.55 -10.03 0.06
CA LYS A 289 5.39 -11.17 -0.31
C LYS A 289 6.86 -10.79 -0.33
N LEU A 290 7.22 -9.66 -0.94
CA LEU A 290 8.61 -9.18 -0.98
C LEU A 290 9.13 -8.86 0.43
N ALA A 291 8.33 -8.15 1.24
CA ALA A 291 8.71 -7.84 2.62
C ALA A 291 8.97 -9.12 3.44
N ALA A 292 8.11 -10.14 3.33
CA ALA A 292 8.32 -11.43 3.98
C ALA A 292 9.55 -12.17 3.46
N ALA A 293 9.73 -12.21 2.14
CA ALA A 293 10.86 -12.87 1.51
C ALA A 293 12.21 -12.23 1.89
N GLU A 294 12.30 -10.90 1.93
CA GLU A 294 13.50 -10.18 2.36
C GLU A 294 13.82 -10.44 3.82
N LYS A 295 12.81 -10.37 4.72
CA LYS A 295 12.96 -10.71 6.15
C LYS A 295 13.61 -12.07 6.31
N TYR A 296 13.01 -13.12 5.75
CA TYR A 296 13.54 -14.47 5.92
C TYR A 296 14.86 -14.69 5.18
N SER A 297 15.08 -14.10 4.00
CA SER A 297 16.35 -14.22 3.27
C SER A 297 17.50 -13.58 4.04
N ALA A 298 17.25 -12.43 4.69
CA ALA A 298 18.26 -11.76 5.51
C ALA A 298 18.59 -12.59 6.77
N LEU A 299 17.58 -13.15 7.43
CA LEU A 299 17.78 -14.04 8.59
C LEU A 299 18.47 -15.34 8.18
N ALA A 300 18.06 -15.99 7.09
CA ALA A 300 18.68 -17.20 6.56
C ALA A 300 20.16 -16.98 6.21
N TYR A 301 20.51 -15.82 5.65
CA TYR A 301 21.89 -15.44 5.37
C TYR A 301 22.75 -15.37 6.64
N TRP A 302 22.22 -14.80 7.73
CA TRP A 302 22.94 -14.72 9.00
C TRP A 302 22.97 -16.05 9.77
N LEU A 303 21.90 -16.84 9.71
CA LEU A 303 21.75 -18.10 10.46
C LEU A 303 22.45 -19.29 9.82
N THR A 304 22.33 -19.41 8.50
CA THR A 304 22.69 -20.63 7.75
C THR A 304 23.76 -20.37 6.68
N GLY A 305 24.04 -19.10 6.37
CA GLY A 305 24.95 -18.72 5.29
C GLY A 305 24.31 -18.81 3.90
N GLN A 306 23.00 -19.05 3.79
CA GLN A 306 22.27 -19.06 2.52
C GLN A 306 22.42 -17.70 1.81
N PRO A 307 22.91 -17.64 0.56
CA PRO A 307 23.16 -16.37 -0.12
C PRO A 307 21.91 -15.50 -0.25
N TYR A 308 22.03 -14.22 0.10
CA TYR A 308 20.94 -13.26 -0.08
C TYR A 308 20.62 -13.08 -1.59
N PRO A 309 19.35 -13.20 -2.02
CA PRO A 309 18.96 -13.07 -3.42
C PRO A 309 19.36 -11.72 -4.03
N LYS A 310 19.86 -11.74 -5.27
CA LYS A 310 20.26 -10.52 -6.00
C LYS A 310 19.10 -9.91 -6.76
N GLU A 311 18.05 -10.69 -6.99
CA GLU A 311 16.91 -10.33 -7.82
C GLU A 311 15.87 -9.45 -7.11
N PHE A 312 16.04 -9.16 -5.82
CA PHE A 312 15.11 -8.29 -5.07
C PHE A 312 15.08 -6.86 -5.62
N ASP A 313 16.21 -6.32 -6.11
CA ASP A 313 16.23 -4.99 -6.77
C ASP A 313 15.27 -4.97 -7.96
N ARG A 314 15.39 -5.95 -8.87
CA ARG A 314 14.49 -6.10 -10.03
C ARG A 314 13.04 -6.29 -9.60
N ALA A 315 12.77 -7.16 -8.63
CA ALA A 315 11.41 -7.44 -8.17
C ALA A 315 10.74 -6.19 -7.58
N TRP A 316 11.46 -5.42 -6.78
CA TRP A 316 10.94 -4.16 -6.27
C TRP A 316 10.78 -3.12 -7.38
N LYS A 317 11.76 -2.92 -8.27
CA LYS A 317 11.62 -1.99 -9.41
C LYS A 317 10.38 -2.28 -10.26
N ASN A 318 10.02 -3.56 -10.46
CA ASN A 318 8.78 -3.96 -11.13
C ASN A 318 7.53 -3.50 -10.36
N VAL A 319 7.49 -3.69 -9.04
CA VAL A 319 6.39 -3.21 -8.18
C VAL A 319 6.30 -1.68 -8.24
N LEU A 320 7.42 -0.99 -8.04
CA LEU A 320 7.48 0.46 -7.99
C LEU A 320 7.11 1.12 -9.33
N PHE A 321 7.46 0.50 -10.46
CA PHE A 321 7.06 0.98 -11.77
C PHE A 321 5.54 0.93 -11.93
N ASN A 322 4.91 -0.18 -11.54
CA ASN A 322 3.46 -0.34 -11.58
C ASN A 322 2.69 0.45 -10.52
N GLN A 323 3.41 1.15 -9.63
CA GLN A 323 2.83 2.12 -8.72
C GLN A 323 2.70 3.51 -9.34
N PHE A 324 3.14 3.70 -10.58
CA PHE A 324 2.89 4.91 -11.35
C PHE A 324 1.41 5.30 -11.26
N HIS A 325 1.13 6.60 -11.12
CA HIS A 325 -0.20 7.06 -10.73
C HIS A 325 -1.30 6.56 -11.69
N ASP A 326 -1.11 6.55 -13.01
CA ASP A 326 -2.13 6.04 -13.93
C ASP A 326 -2.29 4.52 -13.98
N ILE A 327 -1.22 3.77 -13.64
CA ILE A 327 -1.29 2.31 -13.57
C ILE A 327 -2.04 1.93 -12.29
N LEU A 328 -1.59 2.44 -11.15
CA LEU A 328 -2.15 2.05 -9.86
C LEU A 328 -3.52 2.67 -9.59
N ALA A 329 -3.83 3.84 -10.17
CA ALA A 329 -5.17 4.43 -10.13
C ALA A 329 -6.22 3.62 -10.91
N GLY A 330 -5.80 2.71 -11.80
CA GLY A 330 -6.74 1.96 -12.61
C GLY A 330 -7.31 2.80 -13.78
N THR A 331 -6.50 3.71 -14.32
CA THR A 331 -6.90 4.71 -15.32
C THR A 331 -6.22 4.58 -16.69
N SER A 332 -5.43 3.52 -16.88
CA SER A 332 -4.83 3.14 -18.17
C SER A 332 -5.75 2.27 -19.05
N LEU A 333 -5.36 2.04 -20.31
CA LEU A 333 -6.02 1.10 -21.22
C LEU A 333 -5.85 -0.37 -20.81
N GLU A 334 -6.75 -1.24 -21.28
CA GLU A 334 -6.81 -2.66 -20.88
C GLU A 334 -5.46 -3.43 -21.07
N PRO A 335 -4.81 -3.44 -22.25
CA PRO A 335 -3.49 -4.05 -22.42
C PRO A 335 -2.39 -3.61 -21.43
N ALA A 336 -2.44 -2.39 -20.89
CA ALA A 336 -1.47 -1.92 -19.91
C ALA A 336 -1.54 -2.73 -18.59
N TYR A 337 -2.72 -3.21 -18.20
CA TYR A 337 -2.86 -4.06 -17.02
C TYR A 337 -2.39 -5.49 -17.27
N GLN A 338 -2.37 -5.93 -18.52
CA GLN A 338 -1.76 -7.21 -18.87
C GLN A 338 -0.24 -7.15 -18.67
N ASP A 339 0.40 -6.05 -19.07
CA ASP A 339 1.82 -5.79 -18.78
C ASP A 339 2.07 -5.69 -17.27
N ALA A 340 1.25 -4.92 -16.55
CA ALA A 340 1.35 -4.79 -15.10
C ALA A 340 1.24 -6.16 -14.41
N ALA A 341 0.29 -7.01 -14.82
CA ALA A 341 0.10 -8.36 -14.30
C ALA A 341 1.36 -9.23 -14.48
N TYR A 342 2.05 -9.13 -15.62
CA TYR A 342 3.30 -9.86 -15.85
C TYR A 342 4.44 -9.38 -14.95
N LEU A 343 4.60 -8.07 -14.80
CA LEU A 343 5.63 -7.48 -13.95
C LEU A 343 5.39 -7.78 -12.46
N TYR A 344 4.15 -7.70 -11.98
CA TYR A 344 3.76 -8.15 -10.64
C TYR A 344 3.97 -9.66 -10.48
N GLY A 345 3.63 -10.44 -11.51
CA GLY A 345 3.85 -11.89 -11.53
C GLY A 345 5.33 -12.26 -11.37
N GLU A 346 6.22 -11.56 -12.07
CA GLU A 346 7.67 -11.74 -11.90
C GLU A 346 8.13 -11.38 -10.49
N ALA A 347 7.68 -10.24 -9.96
CA ALA A 347 8.04 -9.80 -8.61
C ALA A 347 7.60 -10.82 -7.55
N MET A 348 6.36 -11.32 -7.64
CA MET A 348 5.84 -12.35 -6.76
C MET A 348 6.56 -13.70 -6.92
N ALA A 349 6.92 -14.10 -8.14
CA ALA A 349 7.68 -15.32 -8.37
C ALA A 349 9.09 -15.26 -7.75
N ILE A 350 9.77 -14.11 -7.85
CA ILE A 350 11.06 -13.88 -7.18
C ILE A 350 10.88 -13.94 -5.66
N ALA A 351 9.85 -13.29 -5.12
CA ALA A 351 9.56 -13.29 -3.69
C ALA A 351 9.27 -14.71 -3.17
N ASP A 352 8.37 -15.45 -3.81
CA ASP A 352 7.96 -16.79 -3.36
C ASP A 352 9.12 -17.79 -3.46
N ARG A 353 9.94 -17.72 -4.51
CA ARG A 353 11.13 -18.57 -4.65
C ARG A 353 12.16 -18.24 -3.56
N SER A 354 12.39 -16.96 -3.30
CA SER A 354 13.35 -16.51 -2.28
C SER A 354 12.91 -16.87 -0.87
N LEU A 355 11.63 -16.64 -0.56
CA LEU A 355 11.01 -17.08 0.69
C LEU A 355 11.15 -18.59 0.87
N ASN A 356 10.83 -19.39 -0.17
CA ASN A 356 10.97 -20.84 -0.12
C ASN A 356 12.42 -21.26 0.16
N TYR A 357 13.42 -20.68 -0.52
CA TYR A 357 14.82 -20.99 -0.22
C TYR A 357 15.20 -20.64 1.22
N ALA A 358 14.76 -19.49 1.71
CA ALA A 358 15.07 -19.05 3.06
C ALA A 358 14.45 -19.96 4.12
N VAL A 359 13.14 -20.25 4.04
CA VAL A 359 12.45 -21.10 5.03
C VAL A 359 12.92 -22.55 4.95
N GLN A 360 13.22 -23.08 3.75
CA GLN A 360 13.81 -24.41 3.59
C GLN A 360 15.22 -24.48 4.19
N SER A 361 16.05 -23.45 3.97
CA SER A 361 17.39 -23.39 4.56
C SER A 361 17.34 -23.38 6.09
N ILE A 362 16.43 -22.58 6.67
CA ILE A 362 16.24 -22.53 8.12
C ILE A 362 15.70 -23.88 8.61
N SER A 363 14.65 -24.42 7.97
CA SER A 363 14.02 -25.69 8.33
C SER A 363 15.00 -26.86 8.34
N TRP A 364 15.82 -26.99 7.30
CA TRP A 364 16.81 -28.05 7.17
C TRP A 364 17.93 -27.98 8.22
N ASN A 365 18.04 -26.86 8.94
CA ASN A 365 18.98 -26.71 10.05
C ASN A 365 18.32 -26.92 11.43
N ILE A 366 17.03 -27.25 11.50
CA ILE A 366 16.31 -27.60 12.74
C ILE A 366 16.63 -29.05 13.12
N GLY A 367 16.93 -29.31 14.39
CA GLY A 367 17.02 -30.68 14.90
C GLY A 367 15.63 -31.29 15.06
N ILE A 368 15.27 -32.25 14.20
CA ILE A 368 13.99 -32.97 14.24
C ILE A 368 14.27 -34.46 14.43
N GLU A 369 13.89 -35.02 15.58
CA GLU A 369 14.16 -36.42 15.90
C GLU A 369 13.42 -37.37 14.96
N GLN A 370 14.06 -38.50 14.64
CA GLN A 370 13.44 -39.54 13.83
C GLN A 370 12.27 -40.19 14.59
N ASP A 371 11.05 -40.01 14.07
CA ASP A 371 9.85 -40.73 14.51
C ASP A 371 8.91 -41.00 13.33
N GLU A 372 9.02 -42.18 12.72
CA GLU A 372 8.30 -42.61 11.52
C GLU A 372 6.76 -42.54 11.64
N ARG A 373 6.24 -42.48 12.87
CA ARG A 373 4.81 -42.37 13.16
C ARG A 373 4.29 -40.95 12.94
N THR A 374 5.18 -39.96 12.91
CA THR A 374 4.81 -38.53 12.82
C THR A 374 5.07 -37.96 11.42
N THR A 375 4.48 -36.83 11.09
CA THR A 375 4.87 -35.99 9.95
C THR A 375 5.18 -34.60 10.50
N PRO A 376 6.45 -34.16 10.50
CA PRO A 376 6.84 -32.81 10.93
C PRO A 376 6.24 -31.72 10.03
N ILE A 377 5.82 -30.62 10.64
CA ILE A 377 5.31 -29.41 10.00
C ILE A 377 6.02 -28.24 10.67
N VAL A 378 6.69 -27.40 9.90
CA VAL A 378 7.34 -26.19 10.44
C VAL A 378 6.55 -24.97 9.98
N ALA A 379 6.12 -24.15 10.93
CA ALA A 379 5.38 -22.92 10.67
C ALA A 379 6.19 -21.69 11.09
N PHE A 380 6.24 -20.68 10.23
CA PHE A 380 7.11 -19.51 10.31
C PHE A 380 6.29 -18.22 10.43
N ASN A 381 6.50 -17.44 11.49
CA ASN A 381 5.82 -16.18 11.77
C ASN A 381 6.58 -14.96 11.23
N PRO A 382 6.07 -14.24 10.21
CA PRO A 382 6.76 -13.09 9.61
C PRO A 382 6.68 -11.80 10.44
N HIS A 383 6.08 -11.85 11.64
CA HIS A 383 5.78 -10.69 12.48
C HIS A 383 6.63 -10.66 13.75
N ALA A 384 7.04 -9.47 14.20
CA ALA A 384 7.90 -9.30 15.38
C ALA A 384 7.14 -9.35 16.73
N TRP A 385 6.01 -10.05 16.78
CA TRP A 385 5.24 -10.35 17.98
C TRP A 385 4.78 -11.81 17.95
N GLN A 386 4.43 -12.36 19.11
CA GLN A 386 3.86 -13.69 19.17
C GLN A 386 2.47 -13.68 18.52
N SER A 387 2.24 -14.62 17.59
CA SER A 387 0.98 -14.71 16.85
C SER A 387 0.33 -16.07 17.07
N ARG A 388 -0.99 -16.09 17.28
CA ARG A 388 -1.80 -17.31 17.27
C ARG A 388 -2.72 -17.28 16.06
N VAL A 389 -2.42 -18.04 15.02
CA VAL A 389 -3.06 -17.89 13.69
C VAL A 389 -3.44 -19.23 13.09
N ASN A 390 -4.51 -19.26 12.30
CA ASN A 390 -4.93 -20.47 11.60
C ASN A 390 -3.96 -20.78 10.47
N VAL A 391 -3.31 -21.93 10.52
CA VAL A 391 -2.42 -22.45 9.48
C VAL A 391 -3.16 -23.54 8.70
N GLU A 392 -3.15 -23.43 7.38
CA GLU A 392 -3.77 -24.41 6.48
C GLU A 392 -2.77 -24.92 5.45
N LEU A 393 -2.62 -26.24 5.33
CA LEU A 393 -1.74 -26.86 4.34
C LEU A 393 -2.29 -28.18 3.81
N GLU A 394 -1.94 -28.52 2.57
CA GLU A 394 -2.32 -29.77 1.92
C GLU A 394 -1.37 -30.91 2.33
N ILE A 395 -1.93 -31.99 2.87
CA ILE A 395 -1.18 -33.12 3.42
C ILE A 395 -1.84 -34.46 3.05
N GLY A 396 -1.05 -35.53 3.02
CA GLY A 396 -1.53 -36.88 2.74
C GLY A 396 -1.67 -37.72 4.02
N GLY A 397 -2.52 -38.74 3.95
CA GLY A 397 -2.48 -39.84 4.93
C GLY A 397 -2.98 -39.51 6.35
N ILE A 398 -3.88 -38.53 6.50
CA ILE A 398 -4.57 -38.30 7.78
C ILE A 398 -5.57 -39.45 8.03
N LYS A 399 -5.39 -40.18 9.15
CA LYS A 399 -6.37 -41.15 9.63
C LYS A 399 -7.33 -40.50 10.64
N PRO A 400 -8.53 -41.08 10.90
CA PRO A 400 -9.44 -40.57 11.92
C PRO A 400 -8.86 -40.50 13.34
N SER A 401 -7.87 -41.35 13.65
CA SER A 401 -7.15 -41.39 14.93
C SER A 401 -5.89 -40.52 14.97
N ALA A 402 -5.68 -39.66 13.96
CA ALA A 402 -4.53 -38.77 13.93
C ALA A 402 -4.63 -37.69 15.02
N VAL A 403 -3.47 -37.28 15.52
CA VAL A 403 -3.34 -36.20 16.52
C VAL A 403 -2.24 -35.24 16.06
N LEU A 404 -2.49 -33.94 16.17
CA LEU A 404 -1.46 -32.94 15.99
C LEU A 404 -0.81 -32.62 17.33
N LEU A 405 0.51 -32.65 17.39
CA LEU A 405 1.31 -32.33 18.57
C LEU A 405 2.14 -31.08 18.30
N ASP A 406 2.41 -30.30 19.34
CA ASP A 406 3.45 -29.26 19.30
C ASP A 406 4.85 -29.85 19.58
N ASP A 407 5.87 -28.99 19.58
CA ASP A 407 7.28 -29.33 19.87
C ASP A 407 7.49 -29.91 21.27
N GLN A 408 6.56 -29.70 22.21
CA GLN A 408 6.59 -30.23 23.58
C GLN A 408 5.79 -31.52 23.73
N GLY A 409 5.14 -32.00 22.67
CA GLY A 409 4.29 -33.19 22.69
C GLY A 409 2.87 -32.95 23.20
N ASN A 410 2.44 -31.69 23.37
CA ASN A 410 1.07 -31.37 23.75
C ASN A 410 0.15 -31.47 22.54
N ALA A 411 -1.07 -31.98 22.74
CA ALA A 411 -2.06 -32.06 21.68
C ALA A 411 -2.59 -30.66 21.29
N VAL A 412 -2.67 -30.41 19.99
CA VAL A 412 -3.17 -29.17 19.39
C VAL A 412 -4.48 -29.47 18.65
N PRO A 413 -5.56 -28.69 18.85
CA PRO A 413 -6.78 -28.85 18.07
C PRO A 413 -6.51 -28.70 16.58
N PHE A 414 -6.96 -29.68 15.80
CA PHE A 414 -6.91 -29.61 14.34
C PHE A 414 -8.21 -30.13 13.74
N GLN A 415 -8.48 -29.76 12.49
CA GLN A 415 -9.55 -30.35 11.69
C GLN A 415 -9.13 -30.46 10.23
N THR A 416 -9.82 -31.31 9.47
CA THR A 416 -9.71 -31.31 8.00
C THR A 416 -10.73 -30.35 7.41
N VAL A 417 -10.29 -29.46 6.53
CA VAL A 417 -11.14 -28.55 5.75
C VAL A 417 -11.20 -28.99 4.29
N LYS A 418 -11.99 -28.31 3.46
CA LYS A 418 -12.10 -28.65 2.03
C LYS A 418 -10.73 -28.59 1.36
N SER A 419 -10.25 -29.76 0.91
CA SER A 419 -9.02 -29.84 0.12
C SER A 419 -9.20 -29.13 -1.22
N GLN A 420 -8.15 -28.44 -1.64
CA GLN A 420 -8.03 -27.87 -2.97
C GLN A 420 -7.78 -28.96 -4.02
N ALA A 421 -7.24 -30.11 -3.61
CA ALA A 421 -7.04 -31.26 -4.46
C ALA A 421 -8.33 -32.10 -4.53
N ALA A 422 -8.88 -32.25 -5.74
CA ALA A 422 -9.94 -33.23 -6.01
C ALA A 422 -9.34 -34.64 -6.24
N ALA A 423 -8.49 -35.10 -5.32
CA ALA A 423 -7.75 -36.36 -5.42
C ALA A 423 -7.90 -37.20 -4.14
N ARG A 424 -7.92 -38.54 -4.28
CA ARG A 424 -8.02 -39.46 -3.14
C ARG A 424 -6.77 -39.36 -2.25
N GLY A 425 -6.97 -39.44 -0.93
CA GLY A 425 -5.89 -39.49 0.06
C GLY A 425 -5.20 -38.14 0.33
N ARG A 426 -5.69 -37.04 -0.25
CA ARG A 426 -5.27 -35.68 0.06
C ARG A 426 -6.30 -35.01 0.97
N PHE A 427 -5.79 -34.32 1.97
CA PHE A 427 -6.56 -33.58 2.96
C PHE A 427 -5.93 -32.19 3.10
N ARG A 428 -6.75 -31.22 3.53
CA ARG A 428 -6.24 -29.93 3.96
C ARG A 428 -6.37 -29.83 5.45
N LEU A 429 -5.23 -29.80 6.13
CA LEU A 429 -5.14 -29.65 7.58
C LEU A 429 -5.38 -28.18 7.94
N SER A 430 -6.13 -27.92 9.00
CA SER A 430 -6.31 -26.60 9.62
C SER A 430 -6.08 -26.73 11.12
N PHE A 431 -5.29 -25.83 11.70
CA PHE A 431 -5.03 -25.77 13.14
C PHE A 431 -4.60 -24.36 13.56
N MET A 432 -4.77 -24.04 14.84
CA MET A 432 -4.26 -22.79 15.41
C MET A 432 -2.80 -22.97 15.83
N ALA A 433 -1.89 -22.24 15.17
CA ALA A 433 -0.47 -22.26 15.48
C ALA A 433 -0.11 -21.09 16.41
N ASP A 434 0.40 -21.39 17.61
CA ASP A 434 1.06 -20.42 18.51
C ASP A 434 2.54 -20.27 18.11
N LEU A 435 2.87 -19.18 17.43
CA LEU A 435 4.18 -18.94 16.82
C LEU A 435 4.95 -17.83 17.55
N PRO A 436 6.26 -18.02 17.85
CA PRO A 436 7.09 -16.99 18.44
C PRO A 436 7.32 -15.80 17.49
N SER A 437 7.74 -14.66 18.04
CA SER A 437 8.01 -13.44 17.26
C SER A 437 9.16 -13.62 16.28
N MET A 438 8.90 -13.28 15.01
CA MET A 438 9.81 -13.38 13.87
C MET A 438 10.60 -14.70 13.93
N GLY A 439 9.87 -15.80 13.99
CA GLY A 439 10.41 -17.08 14.43
C GLY A 439 9.64 -18.25 13.82
N TYR A 440 9.88 -19.43 14.34
CA TYR A 440 9.19 -20.63 13.87
C TYR A 440 8.91 -21.61 15.01
N ARG A 441 8.02 -22.56 14.74
CA ARG A 441 7.70 -23.66 15.63
C ARG A 441 7.44 -24.94 14.84
N VAL A 442 7.95 -26.06 15.34
CA VAL A 442 7.68 -27.40 14.80
C VAL A 442 6.39 -27.95 15.43
N TYR A 443 5.56 -28.54 14.58
CA TYR A 443 4.41 -29.35 14.93
C TYR A 443 4.60 -30.75 14.35
N LYS A 444 4.03 -31.78 14.98
CA LYS A 444 4.18 -33.18 14.58
C LYS A 444 2.79 -33.80 14.43
N LEU A 445 2.39 -34.12 13.20
CA LEU A 445 1.17 -34.87 12.95
C LEU A 445 1.42 -36.36 13.20
N LEU A 446 0.97 -36.87 14.33
CA LEU A 446 0.97 -38.30 14.65
C LEU A 446 -0.13 -38.99 13.83
N LYS A 447 0.24 -39.90 12.92
CA LYS A 447 -0.67 -40.51 11.94
C LYS A 447 -1.75 -41.39 12.57
N GLU A 448 -1.46 -41.96 13.74
CA GLU A 448 -2.33 -42.84 14.49
C GLU A 448 -1.91 -42.82 15.96
N SER A 449 -2.86 -42.61 16.87
CA SER A 449 -2.61 -42.64 18.30
C SER A 449 -3.78 -43.25 19.05
N ASP A 450 -3.50 -44.29 19.84
CA ASP A 450 -4.47 -44.85 20.80
C ASP A 450 -4.32 -44.21 22.19
N SER A 451 -3.15 -43.64 22.48
CA SER A 451 -2.80 -43.10 23.80
C SER A 451 -3.07 -41.60 23.95
N VAL A 452 -2.88 -40.82 22.88
CA VAL A 452 -3.17 -39.37 22.84
C VAL A 452 -4.42 -39.16 22.02
N LYS A 453 -5.36 -38.35 22.50
CA LYS A 453 -6.62 -38.07 21.82
C LYS A 453 -6.60 -36.67 21.21
N ALA A 454 -7.35 -36.48 20.13
CA ALA A 454 -7.64 -35.15 19.61
C ALA A 454 -8.32 -34.29 20.69
N VAL A 455 -8.03 -32.98 20.66
CA VAL A 455 -8.49 -31.99 21.65
C VAL A 455 -9.25 -30.86 20.99
N GLY A 456 -10.00 -30.10 21.80
CA GLY A 456 -10.80 -28.96 21.37
C GLY A 456 -12.27 -29.33 21.12
N GLU A 457 -13.16 -28.37 21.33
CA GLU A 457 -14.58 -28.50 21.03
C GLU A 457 -14.99 -27.46 19.99
N PRO A 458 -15.86 -27.82 19.04
CA PRO A 458 -16.38 -26.85 18.10
C PRO A 458 -17.25 -25.81 18.82
N ILE A 459 -17.29 -24.60 18.26
CA ILE A 459 -18.26 -23.59 18.67
C ILE A 459 -19.70 -24.07 18.39
N LYS A 460 -20.69 -23.43 19.01
CA LYS A 460 -22.08 -23.69 18.63
C LYS A 460 -22.31 -23.14 17.22
N ALA A 461 -22.83 -23.98 16.33
CA ALA A 461 -23.10 -23.59 14.95
C ALA A 461 -24.36 -24.27 14.42
N GLY A 462 -25.25 -23.51 13.80
CA GLY A 462 -26.35 -23.99 12.97
C GLY A 462 -26.12 -23.67 11.49
N ASP A 463 -27.14 -23.83 10.65
CA ASP A 463 -27.04 -23.45 9.23
C ASP A 463 -27.02 -21.94 9.00
N HIS A 464 -27.59 -21.17 9.94
CA HIS A 464 -27.69 -19.70 9.87
C HIS A 464 -27.11 -19.00 11.10
N THR A 465 -26.47 -19.71 12.02
CA THR A 465 -25.95 -19.15 13.27
C THR A 465 -24.56 -19.67 13.62
N LEU A 466 -23.69 -18.80 14.13
CA LEU A 466 -22.39 -19.13 14.73
C LEU A 466 -22.28 -18.46 16.10
N GLU A 467 -21.79 -19.17 17.12
CA GLU A 467 -21.64 -18.60 18.46
C GLU A 467 -20.40 -19.16 19.17
N ASN A 468 -19.43 -18.29 19.46
CA ASN A 468 -18.23 -18.59 20.25
C ASN A 468 -18.33 -17.99 21.67
N GLY A 469 -17.21 -17.88 22.41
CA GLY A 469 -17.21 -17.31 23.75
C GLY A 469 -17.72 -15.86 23.84
N ARG A 470 -17.49 -15.05 22.80
CA ARG A 470 -17.78 -13.60 22.78
C ARG A 470 -18.94 -13.23 21.88
N PHE A 471 -18.99 -13.74 20.66
CA PHE A 471 -19.96 -13.32 19.64
C PHE A 471 -21.05 -14.35 19.39
N ARG A 472 -22.24 -13.86 19.06
CA ARG A 472 -23.30 -14.62 18.39
C ARG A 472 -23.64 -13.92 17.07
N LEU A 473 -23.49 -14.65 15.98
CA LEU A 473 -23.73 -14.20 14.61
C LEU A 473 -24.93 -14.94 14.02
N GLU A 474 -25.90 -14.22 13.46
CA GLU A 474 -27.10 -14.75 12.83
C GLU A 474 -27.28 -14.14 11.43
N PHE A 475 -27.62 -14.98 10.44
CA PHE A 475 -27.86 -14.58 9.07
C PHE A 475 -29.35 -14.60 8.74
N ASP A 476 -29.81 -13.63 7.94
CA ASP A 476 -31.13 -13.70 7.34
C ASP A 476 -31.09 -14.63 6.10
N PRO A 477 -31.94 -15.67 6.02
CA PRO A 477 -31.90 -16.62 4.91
C PRO A 477 -32.40 -16.05 3.58
N VAL A 478 -33.05 -14.88 3.56
CA VAL A 478 -33.61 -14.27 2.35
C VAL A 478 -32.66 -13.23 1.76
N SER A 479 -32.15 -12.31 2.58
CA SER A 479 -31.18 -11.30 2.16
C SER A 479 -29.77 -11.88 2.09
N GLY A 480 -29.41 -12.81 3.00
CA GLY A 480 -28.06 -13.32 3.19
C GLY A 480 -27.17 -12.40 4.01
N GLY A 481 -27.68 -11.24 4.44
CA GLY A 481 -26.97 -10.30 5.30
C GLY A 481 -26.84 -10.82 6.73
N ILE A 482 -25.93 -10.20 7.48
CA ILE A 482 -25.81 -10.41 8.93
C ILE A 482 -27.00 -9.73 9.58
N LYS A 483 -27.97 -10.52 10.05
CA LYS A 483 -29.15 -10.04 10.76
C LYS A 483 -28.82 -9.57 12.18
N SER A 484 -27.89 -10.24 12.84
CA SER A 484 -27.38 -9.89 14.17
C SER A 484 -25.92 -10.33 14.30
N LEU A 485 -25.09 -9.44 14.83
CA LEU A 485 -23.76 -9.70 15.39
C LEU A 485 -23.76 -9.14 16.81
N TYR A 486 -24.08 -10.00 17.77
CA TYR A 486 -24.18 -9.65 19.17
C TYR A 486 -22.87 -9.95 19.92
N ASP A 487 -22.26 -8.93 20.52
CA ASP A 487 -21.16 -9.08 21.49
C ASP A 487 -21.74 -9.33 22.88
N LYS A 488 -21.56 -10.56 23.37
CA LYS A 488 -22.04 -11.01 24.68
C LYS A 488 -21.30 -10.38 25.85
N LYS A 489 -20.06 -9.94 25.64
CA LYS A 489 -19.24 -9.32 26.68
C LYS A 489 -19.64 -7.85 26.88
N ALA A 490 -19.79 -7.11 25.79
CA ALA A 490 -20.28 -5.72 25.82
C ALA A 490 -21.81 -5.62 25.98
N GLU A 491 -22.51 -6.76 25.85
CA GLU A 491 -23.97 -6.88 25.77
C GLU A 491 -24.54 -5.90 24.73
N HIS A 492 -23.95 -5.89 23.53
CA HIS A 492 -24.20 -4.89 22.50
C HIS A 492 -24.40 -5.55 21.13
N GLU A 493 -25.41 -5.08 20.40
CA GLU A 493 -25.62 -5.43 19.01
C GLU A 493 -24.76 -4.50 18.14
N VAL A 494 -23.76 -5.05 17.44
CA VAL A 494 -22.76 -4.27 16.69
C VAL A 494 -23.41 -3.46 15.56
N PHE A 495 -24.44 -4.02 14.93
CA PHE A 495 -25.12 -3.40 13.80
C PHE A 495 -26.55 -2.97 14.15
N LYS A 496 -26.97 -1.79 13.69
CA LYS A 496 -28.35 -1.29 13.86
C LYS A 496 -29.32 -1.87 12.82
N GLY A 497 -28.79 -2.56 11.80
CA GLY A 497 -29.53 -3.21 10.73
C GLY A 497 -28.69 -4.32 10.11
N GLU A 498 -29.07 -4.80 8.92
CA GLU A 498 -28.33 -5.88 8.26
C GLU A 498 -26.90 -5.45 7.86
N GLY A 499 -25.90 -6.16 8.39
CA GLY A 499 -24.49 -5.97 8.07
C GLY A 499 -23.98 -6.85 6.93
N ALA A 500 -22.80 -6.52 6.40
CA ALA A 500 -22.17 -7.19 5.28
C ALA A 500 -23.04 -7.28 4.02
N ARG A 501 -23.93 -6.29 3.83
CA ARG A 501 -24.94 -6.28 2.77
C ARG A 501 -24.33 -5.84 1.43
N PRO A 502 -24.40 -6.67 0.37
CA PRO A 502 -23.95 -6.29 -0.97
C PRO A 502 -24.98 -5.40 -1.68
N VAL A 503 -24.59 -4.15 -1.95
CA VAL A 503 -25.41 -3.11 -2.57
C VAL A 503 -24.82 -2.72 -3.92
N VAL A 504 -25.69 -2.63 -4.92
CA VAL A 504 -25.33 -2.22 -6.27
C VAL A 504 -25.67 -0.76 -6.45
N ILE A 505 -24.65 0.04 -6.74
CA ILE A 505 -24.73 1.49 -6.98
C ILE A 505 -24.63 1.73 -8.48
N GLU A 506 -25.42 2.65 -9.01
CA GLU A 506 -25.25 3.14 -10.38
C GLU A 506 -23.98 3.99 -10.47
N ASP A 507 -23.15 3.71 -11.47
CA ASP A 507 -21.94 4.48 -11.73
C ASP A 507 -21.73 4.60 -13.24
N THR A 508 -22.23 5.69 -13.80
CA THR A 508 -22.05 6.07 -15.21
C THR A 508 -20.95 7.10 -15.40
N SER A 509 -20.13 7.34 -14.37
CA SER A 509 -19.01 8.29 -14.47
C SER A 509 -17.88 7.72 -15.34
N ASP A 510 -16.92 8.58 -15.69
CA ASP A 510 -15.73 8.18 -16.41
C ASP A 510 -14.80 7.30 -15.53
N THR A 511 -13.67 6.83 -16.08
CA THR A 511 -12.79 5.90 -15.34
C THR A 511 -12.28 6.52 -14.02
N TRP A 512 -11.97 7.82 -14.03
CA TRP A 512 -11.47 8.59 -12.89
C TRP A 512 -12.56 9.01 -11.90
N SER A 513 -13.79 9.15 -12.37
CA SER A 513 -14.90 9.81 -11.68
C SER A 513 -14.60 11.27 -11.37
N HIS A 514 -14.15 12.04 -12.36
CA HIS A 514 -13.93 13.47 -12.20
C HIS A 514 -15.20 14.16 -11.67
N ASP A 515 -15.02 15.05 -10.69
CA ASP A 515 -16.08 15.80 -9.99
C ASP A 515 -17.15 14.94 -9.27
N VAL A 516 -16.93 13.64 -9.11
CA VAL A 516 -17.83 12.73 -8.38
C VAL A 516 -17.15 12.26 -7.09
N LEU A 517 -17.60 12.80 -5.97
CA LEU A 517 -17.10 12.44 -4.64
C LEU A 517 -17.99 11.42 -3.92
N HIS A 518 -19.26 11.28 -4.33
CA HIS A 518 -20.25 10.44 -3.67
C HIS A 518 -20.83 9.39 -4.60
N PHE A 519 -20.83 8.12 -4.16
CA PHE A 519 -21.49 7.01 -4.86
C PHE A 519 -22.60 6.42 -3.97
N ASN A 520 -23.80 7.01 -4.05
CA ASN A 520 -24.93 6.71 -3.15
C ASN A 520 -26.22 6.28 -3.86
N LYS A 521 -26.29 6.35 -5.19
CA LYS A 521 -27.49 5.98 -5.97
C LYS A 521 -27.64 4.46 -6.06
N ALA A 522 -28.20 3.85 -5.02
CA ALA A 522 -28.48 2.42 -5.01
C ALA A 522 -29.56 2.04 -6.03
N VAL A 523 -29.26 1.07 -6.89
CA VAL A 523 -30.17 0.52 -7.92
C VAL A 523 -30.54 -0.94 -7.68
N GLY A 524 -29.95 -1.56 -6.66
CA GLY A 524 -30.32 -2.90 -6.23
C GLY A 524 -29.41 -3.45 -5.14
N GLY A 525 -29.62 -4.72 -4.81
CA GLY A 525 -28.79 -5.49 -3.89
C GLY A 525 -28.90 -6.96 -4.21
N PHE A 526 -27.89 -7.74 -3.81
CA PHE A 526 -27.93 -9.18 -4.04
C PHE A 526 -28.97 -9.83 -3.13
N ARG A 527 -29.57 -10.93 -3.59
CA ARG A 527 -30.48 -11.75 -2.79
C ARG A 527 -29.89 -13.12 -2.57
N ALA A 528 -30.02 -13.66 -1.36
CA ALA A 528 -29.51 -14.99 -1.06
C ALA A 528 -30.26 -16.06 -1.86
N LYS A 529 -29.48 -16.97 -2.44
CA LYS A 529 -29.97 -18.24 -2.97
C LYS A 529 -29.78 -19.37 -1.96
N LYS A 530 -28.74 -19.27 -1.14
CA LYS A 530 -28.42 -20.30 -0.14
C LYS A 530 -27.58 -19.72 1.00
N VAL A 531 -27.99 -19.99 2.23
CA VAL A 531 -27.21 -19.78 3.45
C VAL A 531 -27.11 -21.13 4.15
N HIS A 532 -25.90 -21.60 4.43
CA HIS A 532 -25.71 -22.91 5.08
C HIS A 532 -24.30 -23.04 5.65
N ARG A 533 -24.15 -23.91 6.65
CA ARG A 533 -22.85 -24.27 7.21
C ARG A 533 -22.09 -25.19 6.26
N VAL A 534 -20.82 -24.88 6.01
CA VAL A 534 -19.93 -25.64 5.12
C VAL A 534 -18.75 -26.30 5.84
N GLU A 535 -18.38 -25.78 7.01
CA GLU A 535 -17.33 -26.36 7.86
C GLU A 535 -17.75 -26.31 9.33
N HIS A 536 -17.39 -27.35 10.09
CA HIS A 536 -17.68 -27.45 11.52
C HIS A 536 -16.66 -28.36 12.19
N GLY A 537 -15.86 -27.82 13.11
CA GLY A 537 -14.86 -28.57 13.83
C GLY A 537 -14.23 -27.74 14.97
N PRO A 538 -13.28 -28.34 15.70
CA PRO A 538 -12.67 -27.74 16.90
C PRO A 538 -11.79 -26.52 16.62
N VAL A 539 -11.43 -26.22 15.38
CA VAL A 539 -10.62 -25.05 15.00
C VAL A 539 -11.51 -23.89 14.57
N LYS A 540 -12.50 -24.15 13.71
CA LYS A 540 -13.42 -23.14 13.19
C LYS A 540 -14.71 -23.76 12.65
N SER A 541 -15.75 -22.93 12.59
CA SER A 541 -16.96 -23.20 11.81
C SER A 541 -17.18 -22.11 10.77
N VAL A 542 -17.75 -22.48 9.62
CA VAL A 542 -17.94 -21.57 8.48
C VAL A 542 -19.37 -21.65 7.95
N ILE A 543 -20.01 -20.49 7.80
CA ILE A 543 -21.28 -20.33 7.06
C ILE A 543 -21.00 -19.70 5.71
N ARG A 544 -21.56 -20.31 4.65
CA ARG A 544 -21.51 -19.81 3.28
C ARG A 544 -22.83 -19.17 2.90
N VAL A 545 -22.76 -17.91 2.49
CA VAL A 545 -23.83 -17.17 1.81
C VAL A 545 -23.54 -17.14 0.32
N VAL A 546 -24.46 -17.65 -0.49
CA VAL A 546 -24.44 -17.52 -1.96
C VAL A 546 -25.59 -16.61 -2.36
N SER A 547 -25.29 -15.51 -3.03
CA SER A 547 -26.27 -14.52 -3.45
C SER A 547 -26.06 -14.09 -4.90
N GLU A 548 -27.11 -13.52 -5.52
CA GLU A 548 -27.11 -13.14 -6.94
C GLU A 548 -27.78 -11.78 -7.15
N TYR A 549 -27.33 -11.07 -8.19
CA TYR A 549 -27.93 -9.85 -8.73
C TYR A 549 -27.69 -9.82 -10.24
N GLY A 550 -28.74 -9.66 -11.06
CA GLY A 550 -28.60 -9.66 -12.51
C GLY A 550 -27.92 -10.94 -13.01
N SER A 551 -26.78 -10.77 -13.69
CA SER A 551 -25.93 -11.89 -14.16
C SER A 551 -24.74 -12.17 -13.25
N SER A 552 -24.68 -11.49 -12.10
CA SER A 552 -23.56 -11.54 -11.16
C SER A 552 -23.84 -12.43 -9.95
N LYS A 553 -22.78 -13.03 -9.42
CA LYS A 553 -22.83 -13.96 -8.28
C LYS A 553 -21.82 -13.57 -7.21
N LEU A 554 -22.23 -13.66 -5.95
CA LEU A 554 -21.39 -13.40 -4.79
C LEU A 554 -21.43 -14.60 -3.85
N ILE A 555 -20.26 -15.00 -3.34
CA ILE A 555 -20.08 -16.01 -2.32
C ILE A 555 -19.30 -15.38 -1.16
N GLN A 556 -19.86 -15.41 0.04
CA GLN A 556 -19.21 -14.98 1.27
C GLN A 556 -19.16 -16.14 2.26
N ASP A 557 -17.94 -16.51 2.68
CA ASP A 557 -17.68 -17.56 3.68
C ASP A 557 -17.25 -16.92 5.00
N PHE A 558 -18.16 -16.88 5.98
CA PHE A 558 -17.96 -16.31 7.29
C PHE A 558 -17.42 -17.36 8.25
N ALA A 559 -16.18 -17.19 8.71
CA ALA A 559 -15.49 -18.09 9.63
C ALA A 559 -15.45 -17.51 11.04
N MET A 560 -15.81 -18.34 12.02
CA MET A 560 -15.69 -18.03 13.44
C MET A 560 -14.87 -19.11 14.15
N TYR A 561 -13.93 -18.68 14.99
CA TYR A 561 -13.04 -19.54 15.77
C TYR A 561 -13.47 -19.54 17.25
N PRO A 562 -13.18 -20.60 18.02
CA PRO A 562 -13.52 -20.66 19.45
C PRO A 562 -12.96 -19.52 20.30
N ASP A 563 -11.74 -19.10 20.00
CA ASP A 563 -10.89 -18.25 20.84
C ASP A 563 -10.42 -16.98 20.12
N LYS A 564 -11.16 -16.55 19.09
CA LYS A 564 -10.88 -15.30 18.36
C LYS A 564 -12.03 -14.31 18.46
N ASP A 565 -11.66 -13.08 18.77
CA ASP A 565 -12.53 -11.93 18.81
C ASP A 565 -12.63 -11.26 17.44
N LYS A 566 -12.81 -12.06 16.38
CA LYS A 566 -13.03 -11.56 15.02
C LYS A 566 -13.82 -12.55 14.16
N ILE A 567 -14.34 -12.05 13.04
CA ILE A 567 -15.00 -12.84 12.00
C ILE A 567 -14.23 -12.64 10.71
N ASP A 568 -13.57 -13.69 10.22
CA ASP A 568 -12.89 -13.67 8.92
C ASP A 568 -13.89 -14.02 7.81
N VAL A 569 -13.86 -13.29 6.69
CA VAL A 569 -14.76 -13.51 5.56
C VAL A 569 -13.97 -13.66 4.26
N GLN A 570 -14.08 -14.82 3.62
CA GLN A 570 -13.56 -15.03 2.26
C GLN A 570 -14.66 -14.69 1.25
N VAL A 571 -14.32 -13.89 0.25
CA VAL A 571 -15.26 -13.43 -0.78
C VAL A 571 -14.83 -13.92 -2.15
N THR A 572 -15.78 -14.44 -2.92
CA THR A 572 -15.65 -14.64 -4.36
C THR A 572 -16.80 -13.94 -5.05
N VAL A 573 -16.51 -12.98 -5.93
CA VAL A 573 -17.50 -12.31 -6.77
C VAL A 573 -17.22 -12.66 -8.23
N ASP A 574 -18.24 -13.07 -8.97
CA ASP A 574 -18.26 -13.12 -10.43
C ASP A 574 -19.14 -11.95 -10.90
N TRP A 575 -18.50 -10.86 -11.34
CA TRP A 575 -19.15 -9.61 -11.69
C TRP A 575 -19.39 -9.52 -13.19
N ARG A 576 -20.62 -9.22 -13.62
CA ARG A 576 -21.04 -9.21 -15.02
C ARG A 576 -21.87 -7.98 -15.41
N GLU A 577 -21.96 -7.00 -14.51
CA GLU A 577 -22.70 -5.76 -14.79
C GLU A 577 -21.78 -4.69 -15.39
N SER A 578 -22.36 -3.74 -16.10
CA SER A 578 -21.68 -2.56 -16.67
C SER A 578 -22.23 -1.28 -16.03
N PHE A 579 -21.41 -0.23 -15.91
CA PHE A 579 -21.77 1.06 -15.33
C PHE A 579 -22.39 0.97 -13.92
N LYS A 580 -21.85 0.05 -13.13
CA LYS A 580 -22.28 -0.23 -11.77
C LYS A 580 -21.07 -0.44 -10.87
N MET A 581 -21.29 -0.20 -9.58
CA MET A 581 -20.34 -0.38 -8.50
C MET A 581 -20.96 -1.31 -7.44
N LEU A 582 -20.11 -2.10 -6.76
CA LEU A 582 -20.53 -2.97 -5.66
C LEU A 582 -19.94 -2.47 -4.35
N LYS A 583 -20.79 -2.23 -3.35
CA LYS A 583 -20.39 -1.90 -1.97
C LYS A 583 -20.87 -2.98 -0.99
N LEU A 584 -20.07 -3.27 0.04
CA LEU A 584 -20.50 -4.01 1.23
C LEU A 584 -20.80 -3.00 2.35
N ILE A 585 -22.04 -3.00 2.86
CA ILE A 585 -22.52 -2.02 3.84
C ILE A 585 -22.61 -2.63 5.25
N PHE A 586 -22.18 -1.85 6.25
CA PHE A 586 -22.14 -2.19 7.67
C PHE A 586 -22.77 -1.04 8.49
N PRO A 587 -24.04 -1.16 8.93
CA PRO A 587 -24.74 -0.11 9.64
C PRO A 587 -24.39 -0.12 11.14
N MET A 588 -23.42 0.69 11.56
CA MET A 588 -22.85 0.70 12.90
C MET A 588 -23.83 1.20 13.98
N ASN A 589 -23.92 0.51 15.11
CA ASN A 589 -24.83 0.85 16.21
C ASN A 589 -24.21 1.74 17.31
N VAL A 590 -23.56 2.83 16.90
CA VAL A 590 -22.92 3.78 17.84
C VAL A 590 -23.37 5.23 17.57
N VAL A 591 -23.08 6.13 18.52
CA VAL A 591 -23.27 7.58 18.43
C VAL A 591 -21.96 8.31 18.76
N PHE A 592 -21.86 9.61 18.46
CA PHE A 592 -20.65 10.43 18.74
C PHE A 592 -19.37 9.74 18.27
N SER A 593 -19.30 9.49 16.98
CA SER A 593 -18.32 8.59 16.38
C SER A 593 -17.10 9.27 15.81
N LYS A 594 -16.07 8.47 15.62
CA LYS A 594 -14.79 8.80 15.05
C LYS A 594 -14.40 7.74 14.01
N GLN A 595 -13.94 8.18 12.84
CA GLN A 595 -13.56 7.32 11.73
C GLN A 595 -12.06 7.45 11.47
N THR A 596 -11.32 6.38 11.69
CA THR A 596 -9.86 6.37 11.51
C THR A 596 -9.49 5.47 10.34
N TYR A 597 -8.75 6.01 9.38
CA TYR A 597 -8.29 5.32 8.19
C TYR A 597 -6.80 5.01 8.32
N GLU A 598 -6.40 3.82 7.90
CA GLU A 598 -4.98 3.54 7.69
C GLU A 598 -4.46 4.28 6.46
N ILE A 599 -3.32 4.94 6.62
CA ILE A 599 -2.53 5.53 5.54
C ILE A 599 -1.09 4.98 5.63
N PRO A 600 -0.24 5.17 4.59
CA PRO A 600 1.13 4.66 4.60
C PRO A 600 1.91 5.10 5.86
N TYR A 601 2.30 4.15 6.71
CA TYR A 601 2.97 4.35 8.01
C TYR A 601 2.24 5.25 9.02
N GLY A 602 0.93 5.40 8.91
CA GLY A 602 0.20 6.22 9.86
C GLY A 602 -1.31 6.02 9.78
N THR A 603 -2.01 6.94 10.41
CA THR A 603 -3.47 6.98 10.38
C THR A 603 -3.95 8.41 10.17
N ILE A 604 -5.17 8.56 9.67
CA ILE A 604 -5.83 9.86 9.57
C ILE A 604 -7.30 9.73 9.93
N GLU A 605 -7.84 10.77 10.54
CA GLU A 605 -9.25 10.86 10.88
C GLU A 605 -9.92 11.69 9.80
N ARG A 606 -11.04 11.21 9.27
CA ARG A 606 -11.80 11.93 8.23
C ARG A 606 -13.26 12.04 8.62
N GLU A 607 -13.90 13.07 8.08
CA GLU A 607 -15.32 13.33 8.27
C GLU A 607 -16.17 12.21 7.65
N HIS A 608 -17.34 11.95 8.23
CA HIS A 608 -18.29 10.95 7.73
C HIS A 608 -19.35 11.58 6.80
N ASN A 609 -18.89 12.40 5.85
CA ASN A 609 -19.73 13.14 4.91
C ASN A 609 -20.26 12.27 3.75
N GLY A 610 -19.79 11.03 3.64
CA GLY A 610 -20.16 10.08 2.60
C GLY A 610 -19.36 10.21 1.31
N GLU A 611 -18.30 11.00 1.31
CA GLU A 611 -17.31 11.00 0.24
C GLU A 611 -16.59 9.64 0.19
N GLU A 612 -16.10 9.29 -0.99
CA GLU A 612 -15.27 8.11 -1.19
C GLU A 612 -13.83 8.44 -0.79
N GLU A 613 -13.28 7.63 0.11
CA GLU A 613 -12.06 7.89 0.84
C GLU A 613 -11.01 6.80 0.58
N PRO A 614 -9.74 7.18 0.31
CA PRO A 614 -8.67 6.20 0.17
C PRO A 614 -8.21 5.71 1.55
N GLY A 615 -8.13 4.40 1.73
CA GLY A 615 -7.52 3.77 2.90
C GLY A 615 -6.67 2.57 2.50
N GLN A 616 -5.77 2.14 3.39
CA GLN A 616 -4.91 0.99 3.16
C GLN A 616 -5.64 -0.33 3.46
N SER A 617 -5.17 -1.10 4.43
CA SER A 617 -5.70 -2.41 4.76
C SER A 617 -6.82 -2.39 5.79
N TRP A 618 -7.08 -1.27 6.46
CA TRP A 618 -8.18 -1.16 7.41
C TRP A 618 -8.76 0.26 7.55
N VAL A 619 -10.02 0.29 7.99
CA VAL A 619 -10.71 1.48 8.51
C VAL A 619 -11.38 1.10 9.83
N ASP A 620 -11.40 2.02 10.78
CA ASP A 620 -12.08 1.85 12.06
C ASP A 620 -13.22 2.84 12.23
N TYR A 621 -14.35 2.33 12.71
CA TYR A 621 -15.49 3.13 13.12
C TYR A 621 -15.74 2.89 14.61
N THR A 622 -15.37 3.86 15.44
CA THR A 622 -15.54 3.83 16.90
C THR A 622 -16.49 4.93 17.37
N GLY A 623 -17.29 4.66 18.39
CA GLY A 623 -18.16 5.66 19.03
C GLY A 623 -18.64 5.23 20.40
N LEU A 624 -19.72 5.83 20.88
CA LEU A 624 -20.37 5.49 22.13
C LEU A 624 -21.58 4.59 21.91
N VAL A 625 -21.72 3.57 22.74
CA VAL A 625 -22.96 2.80 22.89
C VAL A 625 -23.98 3.65 23.63
N GLN A 626 -25.12 3.88 23.00
CA GLN A 626 -26.24 4.61 23.60
C GLN A 626 -26.63 3.94 24.94
N ASP A 627 -26.89 4.76 25.96
CA ASP A 627 -27.32 4.34 27.32
C ASP A 627 -26.28 3.62 28.20
N LYS A 628 -25.10 3.25 27.68
CA LYS A 628 -24.03 2.59 28.47
C LYS A 628 -22.77 3.44 28.68
N ASN A 629 -22.67 4.59 28.01
CA ASN A 629 -21.48 5.46 27.99
C ASN A 629 -20.15 4.68 27.79
N THR A 630 -20.22 3.58 27.04
CA THR A 630 -19.12 2.67 26.77
C THR A 630 -18.61 2.93 25.36
N ILE A 631 -17.29 3.05 25.20
CA ILE A 631 -16.67 3.19 23.88
C ILE A 631 -16.66 1.81 23.21
N TYR A 632 -17.19 1.75 22.00
CA TYR A 632 -17.26 0.53 21.22
C TYR A 632 -17.04 0.86 19.75
N GLY A 633 -16.39 -0.04 19.02
CA GLY A 633 -16.13 0.14 17.61
C GLY A 633 -16.03 -1.15 16.83
N MET A 634 -15.76 -1.01 15.55
CA MET A 634 -15.39 -2.12 14.69
C MET A 634 -14.36 -1.64 13.68
N SER A 635 -13.24 -2.36 13.64
CA SER A 635 -12.30 -2.24 12.53
C SER A 635 -12.68 -3.20 11.42
N LEU A 636 -12.74 -2.68 10.19
CA LEU A 636 -12.92 -3.45 8.97
C LEU A 636 -11.58 -3.56 8.26
N ILE A 637 -11.02 -4.76 8.28
CA ILE A 637 -9.69 -5.08 7.72
C ILE A 637 -9.87 -5.85 6.41
N ASN A 638 -9.03 -5.66 5.40
CA ASN A 638 -9.07 -6.42 4.15
C ASN A 638 -7.68 -6.61 3.49
N ASP A 639 -7.64 -7.40 2.42
CA ASP A 639 -6.40 -7.78 1.70
C ASP A 639 -6.29 -7.28 0.24
N ALA A 640 -7.23 -6.46 -0.23
CA ALA A 640 -7.27 -6.07 -1.66
C ALA A 640 -7.93 -4.74 -2.00
N LYS A 641 -8.69 -4.14 -1.09
CA LYS A 641 -9.58 -3.01 -1.34
C LYS A 641 -9.09 -1.76 -0.58
N TYR A 642 -9.17 -0.62 -1.25
CA TYR A 642 -8.59 0.64 -0.79
C TYR A 642 -9.60 1.79 -0.69
N SER A 643 -10.88 1.51 -0.91
CA SER A 643 -11.91 2.53 -1.09
C SER A 643 -13.05 2.30 -0.13
N TYR A 644 -13.38 3.34 0.61
CA TYR A 644 -14.34 3.31 1.69
C TYR A 644 -15.24 4.54 1.62
N SER A 645 -16.46 4.44 2.14
CA SER A 645 -17.29 5.63 2.35
C SER A 645 -18.08 5.47 3.64
N ILE A 646 -18.15 6.52 4.45
CA ILE A 646 -18.90 6.50 5.71
C ILE A 646 -19.93 7.60 5.71
N HIS A 647 -21.21 7.25 5.80
CA HIS A 647 -22.32 8.20 5.82
C HIS A 647 -23.46 7.67 6.67
N ASN A 648 -24.11 8.51 7.47
CA ASN A 648 -25.29 8.14 8.28
C ASN A 648 -25.10 6.85 9.11
N LYS A 649 -23.92 6.67 9.72
CA LYS A 649 -23.53 5.48 10.50
C LYS A 649 -23.37 4.20 9.68
N GLU A 650 -23.41 4.28 8.35
CA GLU A 650 -23.08 3.16 7.48
C GLU A 650 -21.62 3.27 7.06
N LEU A 651 -20.83 2.28 7.49
CA LEU A 651 -19.51 2.02 6.91
C LEU A 651 -19.70 1.21 5.64
N ALA A 652 -19.13 1.66 4.52
CA ALA A 652 -19.11 0.94 3.27
C ALA A 652 -17.68 0.59 2.85
N LEU A 653 -17.48 -0.66 2.43
CA LEU A 653 -16.32 -1.08 1.65
C LEU A 653 -16.70 -1.15 0.18
N THR A 654 -16.02 -0.38 -0.65
CA THR A 654 -16.19 -0.46 -2.10
C THR A 654 -15.39 -1.65 -2.63
N VAL A 655 -16.09 -2.59 -3.26
CA VAL A 655 -15.52 -3.84 -3.76
C VAL A 655 -14.94 -3.68 -5.15
N LEU A 656 -15.65 -3.01 -6.05
CA LEU A 656 -15.27 -2.81 -7.45
C LEU A 656 -16.08 -1.68 -8.08
N ARG A 657 -15.58 -1.15 -9.20
CA ARG A 657 -16.29 -0.27 -10.12
C ARG A 657 -16.15 -0.80 -11.55
N SER A 658 -17.21 -0.72 -12.34
CA SER A 658 -17.23 -1.23 -13.72
C SER A 658 -17.51 -0.16 -14.78
N PRO A 659 -16.74 0.94 -14.86
CA PRO A 659 -16.76 1.87 -16.00
C PRO A 659 -16.07 1.26 -17.23
N ILE A 660 -16.12 1.96 -18.36
CA ILE A 660 -15.32 1.62 -19.55
C ILE A 660 -13.83 1.86 -19.26
N TYR A 661 -12.94 1.04 -19.82
CA TYR A 661 -11.49 1.26 -19.74
C TYR A 661 -11.07 2.58 -20.39
N ALA A 662 -10.25 3.38 -19.70
CA ALA A 662 -9.66 4.62 -20.20
C ALA A 662 -10.68 5.59 -20.84
N HIS A 663 -11.92 5.57 -20.35
CA HIS A 663 -12.95 6.51 -20.76
C HIS A 663 -12.78 7.81 -19.98
N HIS A 664 -12.76 8.92 -20.71
CA HIS A 664 -12.60 10.25 -20.16
C HIS A 664 -13.57 11.23 -20.82
N VAL A 665 -14.28 12.01 -20.01
CA VAL A 665 -15.18 13.08 -20.48
C VAL A 665 -14.33 14.22 -21.06
N PRO A 666 -14.65 14.83 -22.21
CA PRO A 666 -15.98 14.92 -22.83
C PRO A 666 -16.27 13.92 -23.95
N TYR A 667 -15.46 12.87 -24.12
CA TYR A 667 -15.83 11.83 -25.07
C TYR A 667 -17.08 11.11 -24.56
N GLU A 668 -18.15 11.12 -25.35
CA GLU A 668 -19.38 10.39 -25.06
C GLU A 668 -19.31 9.03 -25.78
N PRO A 669 -19.31 7.90 -25.05
CA PRO A 669 -19.32 6.57 -25.67
C PRO A 669 -20.60 6.40 -26.50
N ASP A 670 -20.45 5.91 -27.73
CA ASP A 670 -21.57 5.45 -28.57
C ASP A 670 -22.43 4.43 -27.80
N PRO A 671 -23.73 4.67 -27.58
CA PRO A 671 -24.63 3.73 -26.91
C PRO A 671 -24.73 2.34 -27.57
N GLU A 672 -24.46 2.25 -28.88
CA GLU A 672 -24.44 0.98 -29.63
C GLU A 672 -23.02 0.38 -29.75
N GLY A 673 -22.01 1.07 -29.22
CA GLY A 673 -20.62 0.64 -29.25
C GLY A 673 -20.33 -0.56 -28.35
N GLU A 674 -19.38 -1.40 -28.77
CA GLU A 674 -18.85 -2.50 -27.96
C GLU A 674 -17.61 -2.03 -27.21
N TYR A 675 -17.67 -2.06 -25.87
CA TYR A 675 -16.57 -1.63 -25.00
C TYR A 675 -16.19 -2.72 -24.00
N SER A 676 -14.90 -2.74 -23.63
CA SER A 676 -14.41 -3.45 -22.46
C SER A 676 -14.72 -2.67 -21.20
N PHE A 677 -15.25 -3.35 -20.18
CA PHE A 677 -15.55 -2.77 -18.88
C PHE A 677 -14.57 -3.27 -17.82
N ILE A 678 -14.15 -2.37 -16.93
CA ILE A 678 -13.26 -2.68 -15.83
C ILE A 678 -13.94 -3.65 -14.85
N ASP A 679 -13.15 -4.52 -14.21
CA ASP A 679 -13.57 -5.38 -13.09
C ASP A 679 -14.67 -6.42 -13.36
N GLN A 680 -15.02 -6.67 -14.63
CA GLN A 680 -15.83 -7.84 -15.00
C GLN A 680 -15.04 -9.15 -14.83
N GLY A 681 -15.73 -10.22 -14.43
CA GLY A 681 -15.17 -11.54 -14.18
C GLY A 681 -15.00 -11.86 -12.69
N ILE A 682 -14.16 -12.86 -12.41
CA ILE A 682 -14.00 -13.43 -11.06
C ILE A 682 -12.94 -12.66 -10.27
N GLN A 683 -13.32 -12.16 -9.10
CA GLN A 683 -12.41 -11.59 -8.12
C GLN A 683 -12.52 -12.35 -6.78
N ARG A 684 -11.40 -12.44 -6.06
CA ARG A 684 -11.34 -13.07 -4.73
C ARG A 684 -10.58 -12.18 -3.77
N PHE A 685 -11.13 -11.98 -2.58
CA PHE A 685 -10.49 -11.18 -1.53
C PHE A 685 -11.01 -11.62 -0.16
N GLN A 686 -10.32 -11.18 0.89
CA GLN A 686 -10.69 -11.40 2.28
C GLN A 686 -10.99 -10.06 2.96
N TYR A 687 -12.00 -10.04 3.82
CA TYR A 687 -12.14 -9.00 4.84
C TYR A 687 -12.38 -9.61 6.22
N THR A 688 -12.13 -8.85 7.27
CA THR A 688 -12.27 -9.27 8.66
C THR A 688 -13.04 -8.21 9.42
N LEU A 689 -14.05 -8.66 10.18
CA LEU A 689 -14.76 -7.83 11.14
C LEU A 689 -14.08 -8.01 12.50
N LEU A 690 -13.58 -6.92 13.06
CA LEU A 690 -12.97 -6.88 14.39
C LEU A 690 -13.77 -5.93 15.28
N PRO A 691 -14.93 -6.37 15.85
CA PRO A 691 -15.64 -5.61 16.86
C PRO A 691 -14.82 -5.52 18.14
N HIS A 692 -14.83 -4.35 18.79
CA HIS A 692 -13.98 -4.11 19.95
C HIS A 692 -14.61 -3.15 20.97
N GLU A 693 -14.18 -3.30 22.22
CA GLU A 693 -14.39 -2.30 23.27
C GLU A 693 -13.17 -1.38 23.30
N GLY A 694 -13.36 -0.09 23.59
CA GLY A 694 -12.26 0.87 23.55
C GLY A 694 -11.99 1.39 22.14
N THR A 695 -10.72 1.59 21.80
CA THR A 695 -10.31 2.15 20.51
C THR A 695 -9.64 1.11 19.60
N TRP A 696 -9.38 1.46 18.33
CA TRP A 696 -8.68 0.57 17.40
C TRP A 696 -7.25 0.22 17.84
N GLU A 697 -6.62 1.10 18.62
CA GLU A 697 -5.33 0.82 19.27
C GLU A 697 -5.46 -0.31 20.29
N ASP A 698 -6.47 -0.24 21.16
CA ASP A 698 -6.76 -1.27 22.16
C ASP A 698 -7.14 -2.61 21.51
N ALA A 699 -7.80 -2.54 20.35
CA ALA A 699 -8.17 -3.70 19.54
C ALA A 699 -6.98 -4.38 18.84
N GLY A 700 -5.80 -3.74 18.81
CA GLY A 700 -4.64 -4.24 18.09
C GLY A 700 -4.86 -4.28 16.56
N THR A 701 -5.66 -3.37 16.01
CA THR A 701 -6.11 -3.39 14.61
C THR A 701 -4.96 -3.47 13.61
N VAL A 702 -3.87 -2.73 13.84
CA VAL A 702 -2.69 -2.73 12.95
C VAL A 702 -2.03 -4.10 12.88
N ARG A 703 -1.85 -4.78 14.03
CA ARG A 703 -1.28 -6.14 14.06
C ARG A 703 -2.22 -7.15 13.43
N CYS A 704 -3.52 -7.05 13.69
CA CYS A 704 -4.51 -7.92 13.05
C CYS A 704 -4.51 -7.75 11.52
N ALA A 705 -4.39 -6.51 11.03
CA ALA A 705 -4.29 -6.22 9.60
C ALA A 705 -3.00 -6.77 8.97
N ALA A 706 -1.87 -6.67 9.67
CA ALA A 706 -0.61 -7.27 9.24
C ALA A 706 -0.71 -8.81 9.15
N GLU A 707 -1.37 -9.47 10.11
CA GLU A 707 -1.59 -10.93 10.09
C GLU A 707 -2.51 -11.40 8.95
N VAL A 708 -3.50 -10.57 8.57
CA VAL A 708 -4.37 -10.86 7.41
C VAL A 708 -3.58 -10.77 6.10
N ASN A 709 -2.73 -9.75 5.96
CA ASN A 709 -2.02 -9.44 4.72
C ASN A 709 -0.71 -10.22 4.55
N CYS A 710 -0.08 -10.66 5.63
CA CYS A 710 1.15 -11.45 5.61
C CYS A 710 0.98 -12.68 6.50
N LYS A 711 0.54 -13.78 5.88
CA LYS A 711 0.26 -15.06 6.56
C LYS A 711 1.54 -15.85 6.82
N PRO A 712 1.57 -16.71 7.86
CA PRO A 712 2.69 -17.62 8.08
C PRO A 712 2.97 -18.52 6.89
N ALA A 713 4.25 -18.80 6.64
CA ALA A 713 4.64 -19.89 5.77
C ALA A 713 4.65 -21.19 6.57
N ALA A 714 4.13 -22.28 5.99
CA ALA A 714 4.19 -23.60 6.60
C ALA A 714 4.67 -24.63 5.59
N ILE A 715 5.56 -25.51 6.01
CA ILE A 715 6.12 -26.58 5.17
C ILE A 715 6.05 -27.92 5.91
N ILE A 716 5.90 -28.99 5.15
CA ILE A 716 6.07 -30.36 5.64
C ILE A 716 7.56 -30.67 5.55
N GLU A 717 8.13 -31.18 6.64
CA GLU A 717 9.55 -31.49 6.76
C GLU A 717 9.77 -32.98 7.06
N SER A 718 11.00 -33.43 6.91
CA SER A 718 11.49 -34.75 7.28
C SER A 718 12.20 -34.73 8.64
N TYR A 719 12.75 -35.88 9.06
CA TYR A 719 13.59 -35.94 10.25
C TYR A 719 15.05 -35.84 9.83
N HIS A 720 15.80 -34.99 10.53
CA HIS A 720 17.23 -34.82 10.31
C HIS A 720 17.86 -34.17 11.54
N GLU A 721 19.17 -34.37 11.69
CA GLU A 721 19.94 -33.59 12.64
C GLU A 721 20.00 -32.12 12.19
N GLY A 722 20.14 -31.21 13.15
CA GLY A 722 20.21 -29.78 12.91
C GLY A 722 20.70 -29.05 14.14
N LYS A 723 21.24 -27.84 13.94
CA LYS A 723 21.81 -27.02 15.03
C LYS A 723 20.78 -26.10 15.67
N LEU A 724 19.67 -25.85 15.00
CA LEU A 724 18.59 -24.98 15.47
C LEU A 724 17.57 -25.79 16.29
N PRO A 725 16.99 -25.20 17.36
CA PRO A 725 15.98 -25.86 18.18
C PRO A 725 14.65 -26.01 17.44
N GLN A 726 13.69 -26.77 17.96
CA GLN A 726 12.36 -26.92 17.34
C GLN A 726 11.46 -25.67 17.46
N THR A 727 11.85 -24.71 18.29
CA THR A 727 11.21 -23.39 18.43
C THR A 727 12.28 -22.33 18.65
N ASP A 728 12.28 -21.24 17.86
CA ASP A 728 13.23 -20.13 17.98
C ASP A 728 12.58 -18.78 17.63
N SER A 729 13.21 -17.67 18.02
CA SER A 729 12.74 -16.29 17.80
C SER A 729 13.90 -15.37 17.41
N TYR A 730 13.68 -14.49 16.42
CA TYR A 730 14.77 -13.69 15.85
C TYR A 730 14.63 -12.19 16.04
N ALA A 731 13.41 -11.66 16.18
CA ALA A 731 13.18 -10.24 16.41
C ALA A 731 11.89 -10.02 17.19
N SER A 732 11.93 -9.07 18.14
CA SER A 732 10.77 -8.68 18.95
C SER A 732 10.83 -7.20 19.32
N VAL A 733 9.67 -6.60 19.61
CA VAL A 733 9.56 -5.27 20.21
C VAL A 733 8.70 -5.36 21.48
N ASP A 734 9.08 -4.64 22.53
CA ASP A 734 8.40 -4.66 23.83
C ASP A 734 7.13 -3.78 23.92
N LYS A 735 6.85 -2.99 22.88
CA LYS A 735 5.69 -2.10 22.77
C LYS A 735 4.79 -2.48 21.61
N ASP A 736 3.49 -2.49 21.86
CA ASP A 736 2.51 -2.95 20.87
C ASP A 736 2.30 -2.01 19.70
N ASN A 737 2.51 -0.71 19.95
CA ASN A 737 2.39 0.35 18.96
C ASN A 737 3.69 0.64 18.19
N ILE A 738 4.71 -0.21 18.31
CA ILE A 738 5.92 -0.15 17.46
C ILE A 738 5.98 -1.41 16.60
N VAL A 739 5.99 -1.22 15.28
CA VAL A 739 5.97 -2.32 14.30
C VAL A 739 7.27 -2.36 13.51
N ILE A 740 7.87 -3.55 13.40
CA ILE A 740 8.99 -3.81 12.47
C ILE A 740 8.42 -4.05 11.06
N SER A 741 8.50 -3.05 10.20
CA SER A 741 8.01 -3.13 8.82
C SER A 741 8.98 -3.91 7.92
N ALA A 742 10.29 -3.71 8.09
CA ALA A 742 11.31 -4.34 7.25
C ALA A 742 12.49 -4.90 8.07
N ILE A 743 12.97 -6.07 7.64
CA ILE A 743 14.31 -6.59 7.95
C ILE A 743 14.90 -7.00 6.60
N LYS A 744 16.02 -6.43 6.21
CA LYS A 744 16.70 -6.79 4.95
C LYS A 744 18.21 -6.70 5.09
N LYS A 745 18.95 -7.24 4.14
CA LYS A 745 20.39 -6.99 4.01
C LYS A 745 20.61 -5.54 3.55
N ALA A 746 21.60 -4.84 4.09
CA ALA A 746 21.97 -3.50 3.63
C ALA A 746 22.43 -3.50 2.15
N GLU A 747 22.22 -2.39 1.45
CA GLU A 747 22.63 -2.23 0.05
C GLU A 747 24.16 -2.30 -0.13
N ASP A 748 24.92 -1.80 0.85
CA ASP A 748 26.36 -1.58 0.74
C ASP A 748 27.23 -2.70 1.34
N ASN A 749 26.67 -3.57 2.17
CA ASN A 749 27.43 -4.56 2.93
C ASN A 749 26.54 -5.67 3.52
N ASP A 750 27.08 -6.49 4.43
CA ASP A 750 26.40 -7.64 5.04
C ASP A 750 25.63 -7.33 6.34
N ASP A 751 25.48 -6.06 6.68
CA ASP A 751 24.70 -5.61 7.85
C ASP A 751 23.20 -5.83 7.62
N LEU A 752 22.42 -5.88 8.71
CA LEU A 752 20.95 -5.83 8.61
C LEU A 752 20.47 -4.39 8.66
N ILE A 753 19.42 -4.12 7.89
CA ILE A 753 18.59 -2.93 7.99
C ILE A 753 17.29 -3.35 8.63
N LEU A 754 16.93 -2.69 9.73
CA LEU A 754 15.71 -2.89 10.47
C LEU A 754 14.93 -1.58 10.49
N ARG A 755 13.68 -1.60 10.04
CA ARG A 755 12.82 -0.41 10.01
C ARG A 755 11.64 -0.58 10.93
N CYS A 756 11.42 0.42 11.76
CA CYS A 756 10.32 0.49 12.71
C CYS A 756 9.48 1.73 12.46
N TYR A 757 8.19 1.67 12.81
CA TYR A 757 7.36 2.86 12.89
C TYR A 757 6.41 2.79 14.09
N GLU A 758 6.06 3.96 14.63
CA GLU A 758 5.05 4.13 15.66
C GLU A 758 3.66 4.20 15.02
N THR A 759 2.69 3.45 15.56
CA THR A 759 1.40 3.25 14.89
C THR A 759 0.26 4.07 15.47
N SER A 760 0.35 4.50 16.72
CA SER A 760 -0.78 4.95 17.55
C SER A 760 -0.79 6.46 17.82
N LYS A 761 0.00 7.24 17.08
CA LYS A 761 0.18 8.70 17.28
C LYS A 761 0.59 9.06 18.72
N LYS A 762 1.35 8.19 19.38
CA LYS A 762 1.77 8.34 20.78
C LYS A 762 3.28 8.23 20.89
N ALA A 763 3.92 9.27 21.41
CA ALA A 763 5.35 9.24 21.69
C ALA A 763 5.70 8.05 22.58
N THR A 764 6.62 7.21 22.14
CA THR A 764 6.86 5.89 22.73
C THR A 764 8.34 5.57 22.75
N THR A 765 8.84 5.14 23.91
CA THR A 765 10.17 4.52 23.99
C THR A 765 10.01 3.00 23.97
N ALA A 766 10.71 2.34 23.06
CA ALA A 766 10.65 0.90 22.89
C ALA A 766 12.06 0.30 22.79
N GLU A 767 12.16 -0.95 23.19
CA GLU A 767 13.32 -1.79 23.03
C GLU A 767 13.08 -2.79 21.89
N ILE A 768 13.89 -2.66 20.84
CA ILE A 768 13.93 -3.61 19.73
C ILE A 768 15.02 -4.62 20.03
N ARG A 769 14.67 -5.92 20.04
CA ARG A 769 15.58 -7.01 20.40
C ARG A 769 15.75 -7.97 19.25
N LEU A 770 16.98 -8.42 19.02
CA LEU A 770 17.34 -9.54 18.16
C LEU A 770 18.03 -10.60 19.02
N PRO A 771 17.26 -11.41 19.78
CA PRO A 771 17.81 -12.25 20.86
C PRO A 771 18.82 -13.28 20.37
N LYS A 772 18.65 -13.81 19.15
CA LYS A 772 19.57 -14.79 18.56
C LYS A 772 21.01 -14.30 18.42
N TRP A 773 21.21 -13.00 18.27
CA TRP A 773 22.52 -12.38 18.12
C TRP A 773 22.96 -11.54 19.33
N ASP A 774 22.21 -11.59 20.42
CA ASP A 774 22.43 -10.76 21.63
C ASP A 774 22.56 -9.26 21.29
N ARG A 775 21.63 -8.77 20.46
CA ARG A 775 21.59 -7.37 20.03
C ARG A 775 20.28 -6.74 20.47
N SER A 776 20.34 -5.52 20.99
CA SER A 776 19.16 -4.69 21.21
C SER A 776 19.46 -3.21 21.00
N VAL A 777 18.41 -2.44 20.71
CA VAL A 777 18.45 -0.98 20.65
C VAL A 777 17.22 -0.41 21.34
N THR A 778 17.43 0.51 22.26
CA THR A 778 16.35 1.32 22.84
C THR A 778 16.24 2.60 22.03
N ALA A 779 15.04 2.92 21.54
CA ALA A 779 14.79 4.12 20.76
C ALA A 779 13.50 4.81 21.22
N ALA A 780 13.56 6.14 21.27
CA ALA A 780 12.38 6.98 21.45
C ALA A 780 11.82 7.35 20.08
N PHE A 781 10.52 7.15 19.92
CA PHE A 781 9.72 7.49 18.74
C PHE A 781 8.78 8.63 19.08
N LYS A 782 8.69 9.62 18.20
CA LYS A 782 7.60 10.60 18.18
C LYS A 782 6.32 9.97 17.62
N PRO A 783 5.15 10.63 17.74
CA PRO A 783 3.92 10.19 17.09
C PRO A 783 4.13 9.87 15.60
N SER A 784 3.74 8.68 15.17
CA SER A 784 3.88 8.20 13.79
C SER A 784 5.31 8.26 13.22
N GLU A 785 6.35 8.26 14.07
CA GLU A 785 7.73 8.35 13.59
C GLU A 785 8.22 7.03 13.00
N ILE A 786 8.94 7.12 11.88
CA ILE A 786 9.61 6.04 11.18
C ILE A 786 11.11 6.13 11.47
N LYS A 787 11.70 5.03 11.96
CA LYS A 787 13.15 4.93 12.22
C LYS A 787 13.76 3.75 11.51
N THR A 788 14.98 3.95 11.00
CA THR A 788 15.75 2.91 10.34
C THR A 788 17.04 2.68 11.11
N PHE A 789 17.32 1.42 11.44
CA PHE A 789 18.52 1.01 12.17
C PHE A 789 19.38 0.12 11.29
N ARG A 790 20.67 0.43 11.24
CA ARG A 790 21.71 -0.45 10.70
C ARG A 790 22.29 -1.26 11.85
N ILE A 791 22.24 -2.58 11.71
CA ILE A 791 22.72 -3.57 12.68
C ILE A 791 23.96 -4.25 12.08
N PRO A 792 25.17 -3.88 12.52
CA PRO A 792 26.38 -4.44 11.96
C PRO A 792 26.50 -5.95 12.16
N ARG A 793 26.93 -6.66 11.11
CA ARG A 793 27.21 -8.11 11.22
C ARG A 793 28.32 -8.40 12.23
N ASN A 794 29.30 -7.51 12.32
CA ASN A 794 30.31 -7.56 13.38
C ASN A 794 29.69 -7.09 14.71
N ALA A 795 29.53 -8.02 15.66
CA ALA A 795 28.97 -7.76 16.97
C ALA A 795 29.70 -6.69 17.79
N ALA A 796 31.00 -6.44 17.51
CA ALA A 796 31.77 -5.39 18.17
C ALA A 796 31.38 -3.97 17.73
N ARG A 797 30.66 -3.81 16.59
CA ARG A 797 30.19 -2.51 16.12
C ARG A 797 28.78 -2.23 16.63
N PRO A 798 28.50 -1.03 17.16
CA PRO A 798 27.18 -0.69 17.71
C PRO A 798 26.12 -0.58 16.62
N ILE A 799 24.85 -0.81 16.99
CA ILE A 799 23.69 -0.47 16.15
C ILE A 799 23.65 1.06 15.99
N LYS A 800 23.31 1.54 14.81
CA LYS A 800 23.16 2.98 14.52
C LYS A 800 21.85 3.26 13.82
N GLU A 801 21.23 4.40 14.13
CA GLU A 801 20.15 4.96 13.32
C GLU A 801 20.75 5.48 11.99
N THR A 802 20.02 5.30 10.89
CA THR A 802 20.39 5.74 9.53
C THR A 802 19.14 6.29 8.83
N ASN A 803 19.34 7.03 7.74
CA ASN A 803 18.22 7.53 6.96
C ASN A 803 17.56 6.42 6.12
N MET A 804 16.51 6.76 5.37
CA MET A 804 15.77 5.77 4.59
C MET A 804 16.56 5.22 3.39
N LEU A 805 17.63 5.92 2.98
CA LEU A 805 18.53 5.58 1.89
C LEU A 805 19.71 4.70 2.33
N GLU A 806 19.77 4.38 3.63
CA GLU A 806 20.84 3.64 4.29
C GLU A 806 22.20 4.35 4.26
N TRP A 807 22.22 5.67 4.05
CA TRP A 807 23.43 6.44 4.23
C TRP A 807 23.56 6.87 5.69
N ASP A 808 24.78 6.84 6.21
CA ASP A 808 25.05 7.44 7.51
C ASP A 808 24.71 8.94 7.40
N GLU A 809 23.98 9.48 8.38
CA GLU A 809 23.66 10.91 8.37
C GLU A 809 24.96 11.72 8.38
N ALA A 810 25.06 12.70 7.46
CA ALA A 810 26.23 13.55 7.29
C ALA A 810 26.34 14.62 8.39
#